data_AF-A0A8B6XF84-F1
#
_entry.id   AF-A0A8B6XF84-F1
#
_cell.length_a   1.000
_cell.length_b   1.000
_cell.length_c   1.000
_cell.angle_alpha   90.00
_cell.angle_beta   90.00
_cell.angle_gamma   90.00
#
_symmetry.space_group_name_H-M   'P 1'
#
loop_
_entity.id
_entity.type
_entity.pdbx_description
1 polymer ?
#
loop_
_entity_poly.entity_id
_entity_poly.type
_entity_poly.pdbx_seq_one_letter_code
_entity_poly.pdbx_strand_id
1 'polypeptide(L)'
;MQFLNRNSKKIEEFKKIVTDMADSSCVVLRFTEGISEEASNWFCKMIVKPVLYGGAGLEVKKYDCNDSEVCNQIFLISASINNLILAAEKFELLKRDQFGKFTPFTVDNRYEFENFEDKNENFFTSSEKQWLINSLLSSVVCNDDKIKNVPGLPKIKVFNDRPLLLQRSMHKIVQIYPLHHIESLKSLENQWYLGWEQPINAIKSYFGESIALYFTFLGFYTKFLLPTAVIGILHYFFIVDENHSENVWFAVLNVVWATVFLELWKRKCSESAFNWGRLSNRIKDDFGYNEKPRASFKGKLRTSPITGMQELYYPTWKNQMKLYFISYPLLLISLLLVTVGMLFYFHLNEKVQKIYVNQTGVWVMIAKRAPKVAYAILVWICSNIYGKVAVILNDWENHRVQSSYNNHLIVKLVFFNFVNSFLSLFYIAFYLCDMAMLRQQLATLLIIQQLIQQVQESFIPYLKYKRQSVKINKNGNCVRFKRIRDTKNQVIKEGNLPPYNSTYNDYVELFLQFGYVFMFSAAYPLAGFWAFLNNIVEIRTDAFKLSKLHQRPFIEQAASIGAWQFAFEVMSIISVITNCGIIALSKSTQDWLMNDLGPLKYTLIFVAIEHMLIILKIFIAYIIPDVPGFVSQQLAQAEFKMQQTLKEKQHQLCTLEKQEIIFK
;
A
#
# COMPACT_ATOMS: atom_id res chain seq x y z
N MET A 1 -54.89 18.12 -7.02
CA MET A 1 -53.71 18.33 -7.90
C MET A 1 -52.62 19.23 -7.31
N GLN A 2 -52.93 20.37 -6.67
CA GLN A 2 -51.90 21.25 -6.07
C GLN A 2 -51.09 20.61 -4.93
N PHE A 3 -51.66 19.66 -4.18
CA PHE A 3 -50.95 18.91 -3.13
C PHE A 3 -49.97 17.87 -3.69
N LEU A 4 -50.29 17.25 -4.84
CA LEU A 4 -49.41 16.33 -5.55
C LEU A 4 -48.25 17.09 -6.25
N ASN A 5 -48.51 18.30 -6.75
CA ASN A 5 -47.47 19.17 -7.35
C ASN A 5 -46.50 19.79 -6.33
N ARG A 6 -46.93 20.02 -5.08
CA ARG A 6 -46.03 20.46 -4.00
C ARG A 6 -45.08 19.34 -3.55
N ASN A 7 -45.57 18.10 -3.53
CA ASN A 7 -44.73 16.95 -3.22
C ASN A 7 -43.82 16.55 -4.38
N SER A 8 -44.25 16.69 -5.65
CA SER A 8 -43.37 16.46 -6.80
C SER A 8 -42.24 17.50 -6.86
N LYS A 9 -42.53 18.79 -6.62
CA LYS A 9 -41.50 19.84 -6.50
C LYS A 9 -40.56 19.60 -5.33
N LYS A 10 -41.06 19.24 -4.14
CA LYS A 10 -40.19 18.88 -3.01
C LYS A 10 -39.37 17.62 -3.29
N ILE A 11 -39.90 16.64 -4.02
CA ILE A 11 -39.17 15.42 -4.40
C ILE A 11 -38.15 15.72 -5.50
N GLU A 12 -38.43 16.63 -6.43
CA GLU A 12 -37.49 17.11 -7.44
C GLU A 12 -36.41 18.01 -6.84
N GLU A 13 -36.76 18.87 -5.90
CA GLU A 13 -35.84 19.71 -5.14
C GLU A 13 -34.99 18.86 -4.19
N PHE A 14 -35.55 17.82 -3.57
CA PHE A 14 -34.80 16.84 -2.79
C PHE A 14 -33.96 15.93 -3.68
N LYS A 15 -34.43 15.54 -4.88
CA LYS A 15 -33.59 14.86 -5.88
C LYS A 15 -32.47 15.77 -6.34
N LYS A 16 -32.73 17.05 -6.55
CA LYS A 16 -31.76 18.07 -6.96
C LYS A 16 -30.73 18.32 -5.85
N ILE A 17 -31.16 18.36 -4.60
CA ILE A 17 -30.31 18.49 -3.41
C ILE A 17 -29.50 17.20 -3.17
N VAL A 18 -30.07 16.02 -3.41
CA VAL A 18 -29.36 14.74 -3.31
C VAL A 18 -28.45 14.53 -4.51
N THR A 19 -28.75 15.05 -5.70
CA THR A 19 -27.82 15.06 -6.84
C THR A 19 -26.73 16.11 -6.64
N ASP A 20 -27.05 17.33 -6.20
CA ASP A 20 -26.07 18.37 -5.88
C ASP A 20 -25.16 17.96 -4.70
N MET A 21 -25.67 17.16 -3.76
CA MET A 21 -24.85 16.57 -2.69
C MET A 21 -24.15 15.27 -3.08
N ALA A 22 -24.69 14.46 -4.00
CA ALA A 22 -24.00 13.30 -4.56
C ALA A 22 -22.90 13.72 -5.55
N ASP A 23 -23.01 14.91 -6.15
CA ASP A 23 -21.99 15.57 -6.96
C ASP A 23 -20.91 16.21 -6.07
N SER A 24 -21.24 16.56 -4.82
CA SER A 24 -20.27 17.00 -3.82
C SER A 24 -19.55 15.78 -3.22
N SER A 25 -18.23 15.74 -3.32
CA SER A 25 -17.40 14.60 -2.90
C SER A 25 -17.43 14.40 -1.38
N CYS A 26 -18.48 13.76 -0.88
CA CYS A 26 -18.78 13.64 0.55
C CYS A 26 -17.89 12.58 1.23
N VAL A 27 -17.58 12.86 2.50
CA VAL A 27 -17.03 11.90 3.45
C VAL A 27 -18.15 11.48 4.39
N VAL A 28 -18.26 10.19 4.67
CA VAL A 28 -19.29 9.66 5.57
C VAL A 28 -18.70 9.42 6.93
N LEU A 29 -19.43 9.86 7.95
CA LEU A 29 -19.14 9.57 9.35
C LEU A 29 -20.25 8.66 9.88
N ARG A 30 -19.87 7.43 10.24
CA ARG A 30 -20.75 6.40 10.80
C ARG A 30 -20.37 6.14 12.25
N PHE A 31 -21.30 6.35 13.16
CA PHE A 31 -21.15 5.99 14.56
C PHE A 31 -21.47 4.50 14.77
N THR A 32 -20.82 3.85 15.74
CA THR A 32 -21.17 2.48 16.16
C THR A 32 -22.54 2.41 16.83
N GLU A 33 -23.21 1.27 16.68
CA GLU A 33 -24.54 1.04 17.27
C GLU A 33 -24.51 1.22 18.81
N GLY A 34 -25.43 2.05 19.33
CA GLY A 34 -25.62 2.29 20.76
C GLY A 34 -25.00 3.59 21.33
N ILE A 35 -24.54 4.51 20.48
CA ILE A 35 -24.03 5.82 20.91
C ILE A 35 -25.19 6.77 21.24
N SER A 36 -25.04 7.57 22.30
CA SER A 36 -26.01 8.59 22.69
C SER A 36 -26.11 9.71 21.65
N GLU A 37 -27.33 10.21 21.42
CA GLU A 37 -27.56 11.34 20.50
C GLU A 37 -26.84 12.62 20.97
N GLU A 38 -26.61 12.76 22.27
CA GLU A 38 -25.82 13.87 22.82
C GLU A 38 -24.36 13.82 22.33
N ALA A 39 -23.75 12.64 22.31
CA ALA A 39 -22.38 12.45 21.83
C ALA A 39 -22.26 12.75 20.34
N SER A 40 -23.18 12.22 19.52
CA SER A 40 -23.16 12.44 18.06
C SER A 40 -23.38 13.91 17.71
N ASN A 41 -24.33 14.58 18.38
CA ASN A 41 -24.56 16.01 18.20
C ASN A 41 -23.37 16.87 18.65
N TRP A 42 -22.71 16.51 19.75
CA TRP A 42 -21.48 17.19 20.19
C TRP A 42 -20.37 17.08 19.14
N PHE A 43 -20.14 15.88 18.60
CA PHE A 43 -19.17 15.68 17.52
C PHE A 43 -19.50 16.53 16.29
N CYS A 44 -20.77 16.55 15.87
CA CYS A 44 -21.19 17.37 14.73
C CYS A 44 -20.94 18.86 15.00
N LYS A 45 -21.23 19.36 16.21
CA LYS A 45 -20.93 20.75 16.59
C LYS A 45 -19.44 21.06 16.52
N MET A 46 -18.58 20.13 16.95
CA MET A 46 -17.12 20.31 16.88
C MET A 46 -16.61 20.37 15.44
N ILE A 47 -17.20 19.58 14.52
CA ILE A 47 -16.84 19.59 13.10
C ILE A 47 -17.29 20.91 12.44
N VAL A 48 -18.48 21.41 12.77
CA VAL A 48 -19.04 22.65 12.21
C VAL A 48 -18.34 23.91 12.72
N LYS A 49 -17.79 23.91 13.94
CA LYS A 49 -17.04 25.05 14.50
C LYS A 49 -15.96 25.56 13.51
N PRO A 50 -15.72 26.88 13.38
CA PRO A 50 -14.66 27.40 12.53
C PRO A 50 -13.26 26.95 12.95
N VAL A 51 -12.33 26.92 11.99
CA VAL A 51 -10.93 26.49 12.20
C VAL A 51 -10.22 27.34 13.26
N LEU A 52 -10.52 28.64 13.33
CA LEU A 52 -9.97 29.56 14.34
C LEU A 52 -10.27 29.12 15.78
N TYR A 53 -11.41 28.46 16.01
CA TYR A 53 -11.84 27.97 17.32
C TYR A 53 -11.53 26.48 17.55
N GLY A 54 -10.64 25.89 16.74
CA GLY A 54 -10.26 24.48 16.84
C GLY A 54 -11.20 23.50 16.13
N GLY A 55 -12.24 23.97 15.42
CA GLY A 55 -13.12 23.12 14.60
C GLY A 55 -12.60 22.88 13.18
N ALA A 56 -13.44 22.32 12.30
CA ALA A 56 -13.09 22.09 10.88
C ALA A 56 -13.76 23.06 9.89
N GLY A 57 -14.80 23.79 10.30
CA GLY A 57 -15.60 24.63 9.40
C GLY A 57 -16.31 23.82 8.32
N LEU A 58 -16.69 22.58 8.60
CA LEU A 58 -17.31 21.68 7.61
C LEU A 58 -18.83 21.66 7.76
N GLU A 59 -19.52 21.36 6.67
CA GLU A 59 -20.96 21.16 6.67
C GLU A 59 -21.28 19.70 7.02
N VAL A 60 -22.19 19.51 7.98
CA VAL A 60 -22.62 18.18 8.42
C VAL A 60 -24.12 18.05 8.23
N LYS A 61 -24.55 16.99 7.54
CA LYS A 61 -25.95 16.69 7.28
C LYS A 61 -26.27 15.27 7.71
N LYS A 62 -27.40 15.08 8.39
CA LYS A 62 -27.85 13.75 8.81
C LYS A 62 -28.37 12.99 7.60
N TYR A 63 -28.06 11.70 7.52
CA TYR A 63 -28.52 10.85 6.43
C TYR A 63 -29.96 10.37 6.66
N ASP A 64 -30.90 10.89 5.87
CA ASP A 64 -32.30 10.49 5.96
C ASP A 64 -32.56 9.22 5.14
N CYS A 65 -32.88 8.11 5.80
CA CYS A 65 -33.34 6.88 5.16
C CYS A 65 -34.60 6.33 5.84
N ASN A 66 -35.40 5.56 5.09
CA ASN A 66 -36.68 5.01 5.57
C ASN A 66 -36.53 3.96 6.70
N ASP A 67 -35.34 3.37 6.89
CA ASP A 67 -35.02 2.45 8.00
C ASP A 67 -34.40 3.25 9.16
N SER A 68 -35.21 3.59 10.17
CA SER A 68 -34.91 4.62 11.18
C SER A 68 -33.76 4.30 12.15
N GLU A 69 -33.48 3.04 12.48
CA GLU A 69 -32.51 2.72 13.54
C GLU A 69 -31.04 2.82 13.09
N VAL A 70 -30.70 2.32 11.90
CA VAL A 70 -29.31 2.31 11.38
C VAL A 70 -28.93 3.67 10.80
N CYS A 71 -29.89 4.40 10.24
CA CYS A 71 -29.64 5.68 9.57
C CYS A 71 -29.50 6.85 10.54
N ASN A 72 -30.01 6.74 11.77
CA ASN A 72 -29.87 7.78 12.79
C ASN A 72 -28.42 8.07 13.22
N GLN A 73 -27.47 7.21 12.85
CA GLN A 73 -26.07 7.28 13.25
C GLN A 73 -25.11 7.60 12.08
N ILE A 74 -25.64 7.95 10.90
CA ILE A 74 -24.87 8.25 9.70
C ILE A 74 -24.97 9.74 9.36
N PHE A 75 -23.81 10.37 9.18
CA PHE A 75 -23.67 11.78 8.84
C PHE A 75 -22.84 11.94 7.57
N LEU A 76 -23.31 12.81 6.68
CA LEU A 76 -22.60 13.23 5.47
C LEU A 76 -21.84 14.53 5.78
N ILE A 77 -20.57 14.55 5.42
CA ILE A 77 -19.67 15.68 5.61
C ILE A 77 -19.27 16.24 4.25
N SER A 78 -19.53 17.53 4.06
CA SER A 78 -19.15 18.30 2.88
C SER A 78 -18.43 19.60 3.29
N ALA A 79 -17.81 20.26 2.32
CA ALA A 79 -17.14 21.54 2.51
C ALA A 79 -17.55 22.51 1.41
N SER A 80 -17.66 23.79 1.73
CA SER A 80 -17.78 24.85 0.73
C SER A 80 -16.46 24.99 -0.05
N ILE A 81 -16.54 25.47 -1.30
CA ILE A 81 -15.36 25.64 -2.15
C ILE A 81 -14.34 26.59 -1.49
N ASN A 82 -14.80 27.67 -0.85
CA ASN A 82 -13.93 28.61 -0.14
C ASN A 82 -13.17 27.93 1.00
N ASN A 83 -13.83 27.05 1.77
CA ASN A 83 -13.16 26.32 2.85
C ASN A 83 -12.15 25.31 2.29
N LEU A 84 -12.42 24.71 1.12
CA LEU A 84 -11.47 23.84 0.44
C LEU A 84 -10.25 24.60 -0.08
N ILE A 85 -10.43 25.82 -0.61
CA ILE A 85 -9.33 26.70 -1.05
C ILE A 85 -8.42 27.05 0.13
N LEU A 86 -8.99 27.48 1.26
CA LEU A 86 -8.22 27.78 2.49
C LEU A 86 -7.54 26.53 3.05
N ALA A 87 -8.20 25.37 2.98
CA ALA A 87 -7.61 24.10 3.40
C ALA A 87 -6.47 23.66 2.48
N ALA A 88 -6.59 23.90 1.17
CA ALA A 88 -5.54 23.58 0.19
C ALA A 88 -4.27 24.40 0.45
N GLU A 89 -4.40 25.67 0.82
CA GLU A 89 -3.27 26.51 1.26
C GLU A 89 -2.70 26.01 2.61
N LYS A 90 -3.55 25.77 3.61
CA LYS A 90 -3.13 25.28 4.94
C LYS A 90 -2.35 23.97 4.87
N PHE A 91 -2.69 23.09 3.93
CA PHE A 91 -2.02 21.81 3.75
C PHE A 91 -1.06 21.77 2.54
N GLU A 92 -0.71 22.94 1.99
CA GLU A 92 0.26 23.11 0.89
C GLU A 92 -0.01 22.15 -0.29
N LEU A 93 -1.26 22.04 -0.73
CA LEU A 93 -1.61 21.18 -1.86
C LEU A 93 -0.85 21.64 -3.11
N LEU A 94 -0.10 20.74 -3.73
CA LEU A 94 0.65 21.03 -4.95
C LEU A 94 -0.27 20.91 -6.17
N LYS A 95 -0.29 21.94 -7.00
CA LYS A 95 -1.06 22.03 -8.25
C LYS A 95 -0.16 22.49 -9.38
N ARG A 96 -0.58 22.24 -10.63
CA ARG A 96 0.14 22.72 -11.81
C ARG A 96 -0.21 24.18 -12.06
N ASP A 97 0.81 25.00 -12.24
CA ASP A 97 0.66 26.34 -12.78
C ASP A 97 0.34 26.29 -14.29
N GLN A 98 0.01 27.44 -14.88
CA GLN A 98 -0.22 27.58 -16.32
C GLN A 98 0.99 27.17 -17.19
N PHE A 99 2.18 27.13 -16.59
CA PHE A 99 3.42 26.70 -17.23
C PHE A 99 3.68 25.19 -17.06
N GLY A 100 2.74 24.45 -16.44
CA GLY A 100 2.81 23.02 -16.21
C GLY A 100 3.71 22.57 -15.04
N LYS A 101 4.26 23.52 -14.26
CA LYS A 101 5.11 23.25 -13.11
C LYS A 101 4.27 23.09 -11.84
N PHE A 102 4.66 22.15 -10.98
CA PHE A 102 4.01 21.98 -9.68
C PHE A 102 4.49 23.04 -8.69
N THR A 103 3.55 23.82 -8.17
CA THR A 103 3.76 24.84 -7.14
C THR A 103 2.75 24.65 -5.99
N PRO A 104 3.13 25.01 -4.76
CA PRO A 104 2.20 25.00 -3.63
C PRO A 104 1.10 26.01 -3.86
N PHE A 105 -0.14 25.55 -3.71
CA PHE A 105 -1.32 26.38 -3.84
C PHE A 105 -1.37 27.41 -2.72
N THR A 106 -1.50 28.68 -3.09
CA THR A 106 -1.72 29.81 -2.19
C THR A 106 -2.91 30.61 -2.70
N VAL A 107 -3.62 31.27 -1.79
CA VAL A 107 -4.82 32.04 -2.16
C VAL A 107 -4.44 33.24 -3.03
N ASP A 108 -3.26 33.80 -2.82
CA ASP A 108 -2.73 34.93 -3.57
C ASP A 108 -2.44 34.56 -5.03
N ASN A 109 -1.84 33.39 -5.26
CA ASN A 109 -1.45 32.94 -6.61
C ASN A 109 -2.54 32.11 -7.31
N ARG A 110 -3.78 32.12 -6.82
CA ARG A 110 -4.86 31.22 -7.30
C ARG A 110 -5.11 31.27 -8.82
N TYR A 111 -4.94 32.44 -9.45
CA TYR A 111 -5.17 32.63 -10.88
C TYR A 111 -4.01 32.13 -11.76
N GLU A 112 -2.85 31.84 -11.16
CA GLU A 112 -1.68 31.29 -11.87
C GLU A 112 -1.80 29.78 -12.12
N PHE A 113 -2.81 29.12 -11.53
CA PHE A 113 -3.01 27.67 -11.63
C PHE A 113 -3.87 27.27 -12.83
N GLU A 114 -3.55 26.09 -13.38
CA GLU A 114 -4.31 25.48 -14.48
C GLU A 114 -5.74 25.17 -14.03
N ASN A 115 -6.73 25.46 -14.88
CA ASN A 115 -8.16 25.16 -14.66
C ASN A 115 -8.82 25.88 -13.46
N PHE A 116 -8.25 27.01 -13.00
CA PHE A 116 -8.92 27.89 -12.03
C PHE A 116 -9.85 28.86 -12.76
N GLU A 117 -11.14 28.50 -12.88
CA GLU A 117 -12.21 29.32 -13.48
C GLU A 117 -13.12 29.93 -12.42
N ASP A 118 -13.87 31.00 -12.74
CA ASP A 118 -14.71 31.75 -11.78
C ASP A 118 -15.73 30.91 -10.99
N LYS A 119 -16.18 29.76 -11.53
CA LYS A 119 -17.11 28.85 -10.83
C LYS A 119 -16.42 27.78 -9.98
N ASN A 120 -15.11 27.54 -10.16
CA ASN A 120 -14.26 26.67 -9.34
C ASN A 120 -14.73 25.22 -9.06
N GLU A 121 -15.79 24.72 -9.73
CA GLU A 121 -16.37 23.39 -9.42
C GLU A 121 -15.43 22.23 -9.74
N ASN A 122 -14.64 22.36 -10.82
CA ASN A 122 -13.76 21.32 -11.35
C ASN A 122 -12.28 21.49 -10.97
N PHE A 123 -11.90 22.54 -10.24
CA PHE A 123 -10.50 22.80 -9.88
C PHE A 123 -9.92 21.69 -8.98
N PHE A 124 -10.70 21.22 -8.01
CA PHE A 124 -10.35 20.09 -7.17
C PHE A 124 -10.99 18.81 -7.68
N THR A 125 -10.18 17.77 -7.82
CA THR A 125 -10.67 16.42 -8.11
C THR A 125 -11.47 15.87 -6.94
N SER A 126 -12.34 14.89 -7.18
CA SER A 126 -13.17 14.30 -6.10
C SER A 126 -12.35 13.72 -4.97
N SER A 127 -11.18 13.17 -5.31
CA SER A 127 -10.25 12.60 -4.37
C SER A 127 -9.58 13.70 -3.53
N GLU A 128 -9.08 14.78 -4.15
CA GLU A 128 -8.48 15.91 -3.44
C GLU A 128 -9.46 16.57 -2.47
N LYS A 129 -10.74 16.73 -2.87
CA LYS A 129 -11.81 17.22 -1.99
C LYS A 129 -11.93 16.34 -0.74
N GLN A 130 -11.98 15.02 -0.91
CA GLN A 130 -12.07 14.06 0.21
C GLN A 130 -10.81 14.05 1.08
N TRP A 131 -9.63 14.20 0.48
CA TRP A 131 -8.37 14.30 1.20
C TRP A 131 -8.28 15.58 2.04
N LEU A 132 -8.73 16.72 1.50
CA LEU A 132 -8.81 17.99 2.23
C LEU A 132 -9.79 17.90 3.39
N ILE A 133 -10.99 17.35 3.16
CA ILE A 133 -11.99 17.11 4.22
C ILE A 133 -11.40 16.21 5.31
N ASN A 134 -10.78 15.09 4.96
CA ASN A 134 -10.16 14.19 5.94
C ASN A 134 -9.01 14.88 6.71
N SER A 135 -8.23 15.72 6.03
CA SER A 135 -7.14 16.48 6.63
C SER A 135 -7.63 17.54 7.62
N LEU A 136 -8.76 18.19 7.31
CA LEU A 136 -9.44 19.12 8.21
C LEU A 136 -10.05 18.38 9.41
N LEU A 137 -10.75 17.27 9.17
CA LEU A 137 -11.30 16.40 10.20
C LEU A 137 -10.21 15.90 11.18
N SER A 138 -9.05 15.51 10.64
CA SER A 138 -7.89 15.09 11.41
C SER A 138 -7.20 16.25 12.15
N SER A 139 -7.61 17.50 11.92
CA SER A 139 -7.09 18.70 12.59
C SER A 139 -8.04 19.27 13.65
N VAL A 140 -9.22 18.70 13.84
CA VAL A 140 -10.20 19.17 14.84
C VAL A 140 -9.67 18.93 16.24
N VAL A 141 -9.54 19.97 17.06
CA VAL A 141 -9.02 19.93 18.43
C VAL A 141 -10.09 20.46 19.40
N CYS A 142 -10.12 19.92 20.62
CA CYS A 142 -11.06 20.36 21.65
C CYS A 142 -10.38 21.32 22.64
N ASN A 143 -10.45 22.63 22.39
CA ASN A 143 -9.80 23.63 23.25
C ASN A 143 -10.56 23.92 24.57
N ASP A 144 -11.65 23.20 24.86
CA ASP A 144 -12.52 23.45 26.02
C ASP A 144 -12.07 22.64 27.26
N ASP A 145 -11.41 23.28 28.23
CA ASP A 145 -10.91 22.68 29.49
C ASP A 145 -11.97 22.02 30.39
N LYS A 146 -13.24 22.36 30.16
CA LYS A 146 -14.38 21.79 30.88
C LYS A 146 -14.74 20.38 30.40
N ILE A 147 -14.38 20.00 29.16
CA ILE A 147 -14.80 18.74 28.54
C ILE A 147 -13.67 17.72 28.65
N LYS A 148 -13.63 16.98 29.76
CA LYS A 148 -12.63 15.91 29.98
C LYS A 148 -13.03 14.57 29.38
N ASN A 149 -14.32 14.35 29.16
CA ASN A 149 -14.90 13.14 28.58
C ASN A 149 -15.87 13.51 27.47
N VAL A 150 -16.10 12.58 26.54
CA VAL A 150 -17.16 12.76 25.53
C VAL A 150 -18.52 12.86 26.22
N PRO A 151 -19.33 13.88 25.93
CA PRO A 151 -20.68 14.01 26.48
C PRO A 151 -21.50 12.73 26.26
N GLY A 152 -22.19 12.24 27.30
CA GLY A 152 -22.92 10.97 27.27
C GLY A 152 -22.06 9.69 27.32
N LEU A 153 -20.73 9.78 27.29
CA LEU A 153 -19.80 8.63 27.30
C LEU A 153 -18.64 8.84 28.29
N PRO A 154 -18.87 8.68 29.61
CA PRO A 154 -17.89 8.98 30.65
C PRO A 154 -16.64 8.09 30.63
N LYS A 155 -16.68 6.93 29.96
CA LYS A 155 -15.53 6.02 29.81
C LYS A 155 -14.49 6.52 28.81
N ILE A 156 -14.85 7.46 27.93
CA ILE A 156 -14.02 7.93 26.84
C ILE A 156 -13.49 9.33 27.18
N LYS A 157 -12.21 9.36 27.56
CA LYS A 157 -11.49 10.61 27.85
C LYS A 157 -11.12 11.33 26.57
N VAL A 158 -11.30 12.65 26.60
CA VAL A 158 -10.86 13.59 25.56
C VAL A 158 -9.63 14.32 26.07
N PHE A 159 -8.62 14.44 25.22
CA PHE A 159 -7.43 15.25 25.48
C PHE A 159 -7.50 16.54 24.67
N ASN A 160 -7.41 17.68 25.35
CA ASN A 160 -7.71 18.99 24.77
C ASN A 160 -6.70 19.47 23.72
N ASP A 161 -5.46 18.99 23.77
CA ASP A 161 -4.40 19.38 22.82
C ASP A 161 -4.12 18.33 21.74
N ARG A 162 -5.09 17.44 21.50
CA ARG A 162 -4.94 16.36 20.51
C ARG A 162 -6.10 16.38 19.55
N PRO A 163 -5.86 16.17 18.25
CA PRO A 163 -6.96 16.11 17.33
C PRO A 163 -7.92 14.97 17.69
N LEU A 164 -9.22 15.27 17.75
CA LEU A 164 -10.25 14.40 18.31
C LEU A 164 -10.31 13.07 17.59
N LEU A 165 -10.37 13.11 16.26
CA LEU A 165 -10.50 11.93 15.42
C LEU A 165 -9.23 11.08 15.40
N LEU A 166 -8.09 11.68 15.72
CA LEU A 166 -6.81 10.99 15.89
C LEU A 166 -6.76 10.18 17.21
N GLN A 167 -7.67 10.38 18.16
CA GLN A 167 -7.62 9.63 19.41
C GLN A 167 -8.08 8.17 19.20
N ARG A 168 -7.29 7.20 19.69
CA ARG A 168 -7.60 5.75 19.59
C ARG A 168 -8.95 5.37 20.19
N SER A 169 -9.43 6.12 21.17
CA SER A 169 -10.76 5.95 21.76
C SER A 169 -11.87 6.23 20.74
N MET A 170 -11.67 7.21 19.86
CA MET A 170 -12.65 7.60 18.84
C MET A 170 -12.70 6.65 17.64
N HIS A 171 -11.59 6.02 17.28
CA HIS A 171 -11.55 5.02 16.20
C HIS A 171 -12.41 3.77 16.48
N LYS A 172 -12.75 3.51 17.75
CA LYS A 172 -13.67 2.42 18.12
C LYS A 172 -15.15 2.79 17.99
N ILE A 173 -15.43 4.08 17.85
CA ILE A 173 -16.75 4.70 18.00
C ILE A 173 -17.21 5.28 16.66
N VAL A 174 -16.26 5.73 15.84
CA VAL A 174 -16.48 6.43 14.59
C VAL A 174 -15.73 5.75 13.47
N GLN A 175 -16.47 5.31 12.44
CA GLN A 175 -15.91 4.90 11.16
C GLN A 175 -16.06 6.07 10.18
N ILE A 176 -14.95 6.46 9.55
CA ILE A 176 -14.92 7.51 8.54
C ILE A 176 -14.48 6.87 7.23
N TYR A 177 -15.25 7.05 6.17
CA TYR A 177 -14.90 6.55 4.84
C TYR A 177 -15.36 7.53 3.74
N PRO A 178 -14.58 7.70 2.67
CA PRO A 178 -14.99 8.48 1.52
C PRO A 178 -15.96 7.68 0.64
N LEU A 179 -16.91 8.36 0.02
CA LEU A 179 -17.83 7.72 -0.93
C LEU A 179 -17.19 7.57 -2.32
N HIS A 180 -17.57 6.51 -3.02
CA HIS A 180 -17.27 6.38 -4.44
C HIS A 180 -18.15 7.32 -5.29
N HIS A 181 -17.54 7.97 -6.28
CA HIS A 181 -18.30 8.67 -7.30
C HIS A 181 -18.65 7.68 -8.43
N ILE A 182 -19.91 7.24 -8.49
CA ILE A 182 -20.33 6.10 -9.32
C ILE A 182 -20.03 6.33 -10.81
N GLU A 183 -20.22 7.55 -11.31
CA GLU A 183 -20.04 7.85 -12.74
C GLU A 183 -18.56 7.84 -13.13
N SER A 184 -17.72 8.52 -12.36
CA SER A 184 -16.27 8.52 -12.56
C SER A 184 -15.68 7.13 -12.39
N LEU A 185 -16.17 6.35 -11.43
CA LEU A 185 -15.73 4.98 -11.22
C LEU A 185 -16.09 4.08 -12.41
N LYS A 186 -17.30 4.20 -12.98
CA LYS A 186 -17.67 3.42 -14.17
C LYS A 186 -16.83 3.79 -15.39
N SER A 187 -16.55 5.08 -15.58
CA SER A 187 -15.64 5.54 -16.64
C SER A 187 -14.25 4.91 -16.48
N LEU A 188 -13.71 4.96 -15.25
CA LEU A 188 -12.43 4.36 -14.91
C LEU A 188 -12.46 2.83 -15.12
N GLU A 189 -13.49 2.13 -14.64
CA GLU A 189 -13.67 0.69 -14.81
C GLU A 189 -13.68 0.28 -16.29
N ASN A 190 -14.39 1.02 -17.14
CA ASN A 190 -14.42 0.72 -18.57
C ASN A 190 -13.04 0.84 -19.20
N GLN A 191 -12.30 1.93 -18.92
CA GLN A 191 -10.94 2.10 -19.42
C GLN A 191 -9.99 1.04 -18.84
N TRP A 192 -10.15 0.72 -17.57
CA TRP A 192 -9.21 -0.12 -16.82
C TRP A 192 -9.46 -1.62 -16.97
N TYR A 193 -10.65 -2.08 -17.37
CA TYR A 193 -10.89 -3.49 -17.66
C TYR A 193 -10.77 -3.83 -19.15
N LEU A 194 -11.16 -2.91 -20.04
CA LEU A 194 -11.15 -3.14 -21.49
C LEU A 194 -9.82 -2.71 -22.14
N GLY A 195 -9.12 -1.74 -21.55
CA GLY A 195 -7.86 -1.23 -22.08
C GLY A 195 -6.70 -2.21 -21.89
N TRP A 196 -5.84 -2.34 -22.89
CA TRP A 196 -4.57 -3.09 -22.79
C TRP A 196 -3.55 -2.36 -21.92
N GLU A 197 -3.52 -1.04 -22.01
CA GLU A 197 -2.70 -0.19 -21.14
C GLU A 197 -3.48 0.28 -19.93
N GLN A 198 -2.81 0.34 -18.78
CA GLN A 198 -3.42 0.78 -17.53
C GLN A 198 -3.58 2.31 -17.50
N PRO A 199 -4.76 2.86 -17.16
CA PRO A 199 -4.99 4.30 -17.11
C PRO A 199 -4.44 4.91 -15.81
N ILE A 200 -3.11 4.90 -15.65
CA ILE A 200 -2.42 5.29 -14.39
C ILE A 200 -2.83 6.68 -13.89
N ASN A 201 -2.96 7.67 -14.78
CA ASN A 201 -3.35 9.03 -14.38
C ASN A 201 -4.80 9.10 -13.85
N ALA A 202 -5.71 8.29 -14.39
CA ALA A 202 -7.08 8.20 -13.92
C ALA A 202 -7.19 7.41 -12.60
N ILE A 203 -6.36 6.37 -12.42
CA ILE A 203 -6.21 5.67 -11.14
C ILE A 203 -5.69 6.65 -10.08
N LYS A 204 -4.65 7.43 -10.40
CA LYS A 204 -4.08 8.45 -9.52
C LYS A 204 -5.10 9.51 -9.12
N SER A 205 -5.85 10.05 -10.08
CA SER A 205 -6.85 11.08 -9.77
C SER A 205 -8.03 10.56 -8.94
N TYR A 206 -8.31 9.25 -8.97
CA TYR A 206 -9.43 8.66 -8.23
C TYR A 206 -9.04 8.05 -6.88
N PHE A 207 -7.97 7.24 -6.84
CA PHE A 207 -7.53 6.47 -5.66
C PHE A 207 -6.30 7.07 -4.96
N GLY A 208 -5.60 8.02 -5.58
CA GLY A 208 -4.40 8.65 -5.02
C GLY A 208 -3.09 8.06 -5.52
N GLU A 209 -1.98 8.69 -5.12
CA GLU A 209 -0.65 8.36 -5.63
C GLU A 209 -0.12 7.00 -5.14
N SER A 210 -0.34 6.63 -3.87
CA SER A 210 0.13 5.35 -3.31
C SER A 210 -0.38 4.12 -4.09
N ILE A 211 -1.67 4.11 -4.42
CA ILE A 211 -2.30 3.04 -5.21
C ILE A 211 -1.88 3.13 -6.68
N ALA A 212 -1.76 4.34 -7.24
CA ALA A 212 -1.27 4.50 -8.60
C ALA A 212 0.18 4.01 -8.76
N LEU A 213 1.05 4.21 -7.76
CA LEU A 213 2.41 3.65 -7.76
C LEU A 213 2.38 2.13 -7.77
N TYR A 214 1.49 1.51 -7.00
CA TYR A 214 1.32 0.06 -7.01
C TYR A 214 0.98 -0.47 -8.41
N PHE A 215 -0.04 0.08 -9.06
CA PHE A 215 -0.39 -0.34 -10.42
C PHE A 215 0.66 0.01 -11.46
N THR A 216 1.39 1.11 -11.27
CA THR A 216 2.54 1.46 -12.11
C THR A 216 3.65 0.42 -11.95
N PHE A 217 3.96 0.01 -10.72
CA PHE A 217 4.94 -1.05 -10.42
C PHE A 217 4.51 -2.38 -11.01
N LEU A 218 3.27 -2.82 -10.73
CA LEU A 218 2.70 -4.05 -11.24
C LEU A 218 2.75 -4.09 -12.78
N GLY A 219 2.28 -3.04 -13.45
CA GLY A 219 2.32 -2.96 -14.92
C GLY A 219 3.73 -2.94 -15.49
N PHE A 220 4.64 -2.21 -14.86
CA PHE A 220 6.04 -2.16 -15.25
C PHE A 220 6.70 -3.54 -15.08
N TYR A 221 6.48 -4.18 -13.94
CA TYR A 221 6.99 -5.50 -13.64
C TYR A 221 6.46 -6.57 -14.60
N THR A 222 5.16 -6.57 -14.93
CA THR A 222 4.59 -7.48 -15.95
C THR A 222 5.25 -7.31 -17.31
N LYS A 223 5.48 -6.06 -17.76
CA LYS A 223 6.19 -5.79 -19.03
C LYS A 223 7.64 -6.30 -18.98
N PHE A 224 8.31 -6.17 -17.83
CA PHE A 224 9.68 -6.67 -17.64
C PHE A 224 9.80 -8.18 -17.49
N LEU A 225 8.75 -8.87 -17.04
CA LEU A 225 8.73 -10.35 -17.02
C LEU A 225 8.59 -10.94 -18.42
N LEU A 226 8.07 -10.21 -19.41
CA LEU A 226 7.81 -10.73 -20.75
C LEU A 226 9.07 -11.30 -21.44
N PRO A 227 10.24 -10.60 -21.49
CA PRO A 227 11.45 -11.18 -22.05
C PRO A 227 11.91 -12.45 -21.32
N THR A 228 11.90 -12.46 -19.99
CA THR A 228 12.25 -13.65 -19.20
C THR A 228 11.27 -14.80 -19.45
N ALA A 229 9.98 -14.52 -19.59
CA ALA A 229 8.96 -15.52 -19.91
C ALA A 229 9.18 -16.13 -21.30
N VAL A 230 9.43 -15.30 -22.32
CA VAL A 230 9.69 -15.76 -23.69
C VAL A 230 10.95 -16.61 -23.75
N ILE A 231 12.06 -16.12 -23.18
CA ILE A 231 13.33 -16.86 -23.15
C ILE A 231 13.16 -18.17 -22.35
N GLY A 232 12.42 -18.15 -21.24
CA GLY A 232 12.14 -19.34 -20.43
C GLY A 232 11.30 -20.39 -21.16
N ILE A 233 10.32 -19.97 -21.97
CA ILE A 233 9.53 -20.86 -22.83
C ILE A 233 10.40 -21.46 -23.94
N LEU A 234 11.19 -20.63 -24.63
CA LEU A 234 12.10 -21.10 -25.67
C LEU A 234 13.10 -22.09 -25.10
N HIS A 235 13.63 -21.80 -23.91
CA HIS A 235 14.50 -22.72 -23.19
C HIS A 235 13.80 -24.05 -22.91
N TYR A 236 12.54 -24.03 -22.47
CA TYR A 236 11.78 -25.24 -22.16
C TYR A 236 11.54 -26.12 -23.39
N PHE A 237 11.25 -25.52 -24.56
CA PHE A 237 10.96 -26.27 -25.78
C PHE A 237 12.20 -26.69 -26.59
N PHE A 238 13.27 -25.90 -26.60
CA PHE A 238 14.42 -26.11 -27.50
C PHE A 238 15.68 -26.68 -26.83
N ILE A 239 15.84 -26.52 -25.50
CA ILE A 239 17.12 -26.80 -24.81
C ILE A 239 16.98 -27.95 -23.79
N VAL A 240 15.75 -28.39 -23.47
CA VAL A 240 15.54 -29.50 -22.52
C VAL A 240 15.85 -30.85 -23.19
N ASP A 241 17.13 -31.13 -23.37
CA ASP A 241 17.61 -32.51 -23.39
C ASP A 241 17.61 -33.04 -21.94
N GLU A 242 17.06 -34.23 -21.74
CA GLU A 242 16.77 -34.80 -20.41
C GLU A 242 18.00 -34.95 -19.49
N ASN A 243 19.23 -34.81 -19.98
CA ASN A 243 20.42 -35.25 -19.25
C ASN A 243 21.39 -34.18 -18.74
N HIS A 244 21.67 -33.05 -19.40
CA HIS A 244 22.78 -32.20 -18.93
C HIS A 244 22.63 -30.71 -19.26
N SER A 245 22.25 -29.92 -18.26
CA SER A 245 22.93 -28.70 -17.81
C SER A 245 21.94 -27.86 -17.03
N GLU A 246 22.29 -27.48 -15.81
CA GLU A 246 21.61 -26.36 -15.17
C GLU A 246 21.92 -25.10 -15.99
N ASN A 247 20.93 -24.22 -16.12
CA ASN A 247 20.94 -23.21 -17.18
C ASN A 247 21.75 -21.99 -16.74
N VAL A 248 23.07 -22.16 -16.65
CA VAL A 248 24.03 -21.15 -16.18
C VAL A 248 23.85 -19.84 -16.93
N TRP A 249 23.74 -19.90 -18.27
CA TRP A 249 23.56 -18.72 -19.11
C TRP A 249 22.24 -17.99 -18.81
N PHE A 250 21.16 -18.73 -18.59
CA PHE A 250 19.84 -18.16 -18.28
C PHE A 250 19.82 -17.53 -16.89
N ALA A 251 20.52 -18.15 -15.92
CA ALA A 251 20.65 -17.61 -14.58
C ALA A 251 21.44 -16.29 -14.56
N VAL A 252 22.56 -16.21 -15.29
CA VAL A 252 23.33 -14.96 -15.44
C VAL A 252 22.49 -13.88 -16.12
N LEU A 253 21.77 -14.23 -17.19
CA LEU A 253 20.87 -13.31 -17.88
C LEU A 253 19.81 -12.76 -16.92
N ASN A 254 19.18 -13.60 -16.11
CA ASN A 254 18.13 -13.16 -15.17
C ASN A 254 18.67 -12.34 -14.00
N VAL A 255 19.89 -12.61 -13.51
CA VAL A 255 20.54 -11.77 -12.50
C VAL A 255 20.79 -10.36 -13.04
N VAL A 256 21.31 -10.26 -14.25
CA VAL A 256 21.51 -8.97 -14.94
C VAL A 256 20.16 -8.29 -15.18
N TRP A 257 19.16 -9.04 -15.68
CA TRP A 257 17.84 -8.53 -15.97
C TRP A 257 17.10 -8.01 -14.73
N ALA A 258 17.20 -8.70 -13.59
CA ALA A 258 16.66 -8.26 -12.31
C ALA A 258 17.27 -6.92 -11.87
N THR A 259 18.58 -6.75 -12.09
CA THR A 259 19.27 -5.49 -11.78
C THR A 259 18.79 -4.37 -12.68
N VAL A 260 18.76 -4.59 -13.99
CA VAL A 260 18.27 -3.61 -14.97
C VAL A 260 16.82 -3.21 -14.66
N PHE A 261 15.96 -4.17 -14.31
CA PHE A 261 14.58 -3.91 -13.89
C PHE A 261 14.50 -2.96 -12.69
N LEU A 262 15.23 -3.23 -11.60
CA LEU A 262 15.16 -2.40 -10.39
C LEU A 262 15.70 -0.98 -10.61
N GLU A 263 16.76 -0.85 -11.40
CA GLU A 263 17.34 0.46 -11.75
C GLU A 263 16.41 1.28 -12.65
N LEU A 264 15.84 0.65 -13.68
CA LEU A 264 14.86 1.31 -14.55
C LEU A 264 13.54 1.61 -13.81
N TRP A 265 13.17 0.79 -12.83
CA TRP A 265 12.05 1.08 -11.95
C TRP A 265 12.30 2.33 -11.10
N LYS A 266 13.47 2.48 -10.46
CA LYS A 266 13.82 3.70 -9.72
C LYS A 266 13.66 4.93 -10.61
N ARG A 267 14.18 4.85 -11.83
CA ARG A 267 14.07 5.92 -12.83
C ARG A 267 12.63 6.24 -13.22
N LYS A 268 11.79 5.21 -13.43
CA LYS A 268 10.36 5.38 -13.76
C LYS A 268 9.55 5.91 -12.58
N CYS A 269 9.85 5.45 -11.37
CA CYS A 269 9.23 5.90 -10.13
C CYS A 269 9.50 7.39 -9.90
N SER A 270 10.75 7.82 -10.06
CA SER A 270 11.16 9.23 -10.00
C SER A 270 10.43 10.09 -11.05
N GLU A 271 10.33 9.62 -12.29
CA GLU A 271 9.56 10.28 -13.35
C GLU A 271 8.08 10.46 -12.98
N SER A 272 7.42 9.38 -12.54
CA SER A 272 6.00 9.42 -12.15
C SER A 272 5.79 10.33 -10.94
N ALA A 273 6.63 10.24 -9.91
CA ALA A 273 6.59 11.10 -8.74
C ALA A 273 6.78 12.57 -9.11
N PHE A 274 7.67 12.87 -10.07
CA PHE A 274 7.85 14.23 -10.60
C PHE A 274 6.61 14.71 -11.34
N ASN A 275 6.06 13.91 -12.25
CA ASN A 275 4.86 14.23 -13.02
C ASN A 275 3.61 14.44 -12.17
N TRP A 276 3.62 13.95 -10.93
CA TRP A 276 2.57 14.16 -9.94
C TRP A 276 2.87 15.26 -8.93
N GLY A 277 4.02 15.93 -9.04
CA GLY A 277 4.44 17.01 -8.15
C GLY A 277 4.99 16.54 -6.81
N ARG A 278 5.27 15.26 -6.61
CA ARG A 278 5.68 14.70 -5.32
C ARG A 278 7.19 14.65 -5.11
N LEU A 279 7.99 14.72 -6.17
CA LEU A 279 9.43 14.58 -6.06
C LEU A 279 10.11 15.78 -5.37
N SER A 280 9.59 17.01 -5.53
CA SER A 280 10.07 18.18 -4.78
C SER A 280 9.82 18.07 -3.28
N ASN A 281 8.74 17.39 -2.90
CA ASN A 281 8.45 17.07 -1.51
C ASN A 281 9.33 15.96 -0.95
N ARG A 282 9.92 15.07 -1.78
CA ARG A 282 10.85 14.03 -1.30
C ARG A 282 11.99 14.62 -0.46
N ILE A 283 12.54 15.75 -0.88
CA ILE A 283 13.60 16.44 -0.11
C ILE A 283 13.07 16.98 1.22
N LYS A 284 11.80 17.40 1.31
CA LYS A 284 11.14 17.83 2.55
C LYS A 284 10.68 16.65 3.44
N ASP A 285 10.30 15.54 2.80
CA ASP A 285 9.74 14.33 3.40
C ASP A 285 10.85 13.40 3.96
N ASP A 286 12.02 13.34 3.33
CA ASP A 286 13.20 12.60 3.83
C ASP A 286 13.66 13.13 5.20
N PHE A 287 13.39 14.41 5.50
CA PHE A 287 13.63 14.98 6.82
C PHE A 287 12.43 14.89 7.78
N GLY A 288 11.26 14.41 7.33
CA GLY A 288 10.09 14.12 8.17
C GLY A 288 9.54 15.30 8.97
N TYR A 289 9.87 16.55 8.61
CA TYR A 289 9.54 17.73 9.40
C TYR A 289 8.07 18.17 9.26
N ASN A 290 7.43 17.88 8.12
CA ASN A 290 6.06 18.32 7.83
C ASN A 290 4.99 17.21 7.92
N GLU A 291 5.38 15.95 8.06
CA GLU A 291 4.40 14.88 8.26
C GLU A 291 3.77 14.96 9.66
N LYS A 292 2.44 14.96 9.71
CA LYS A 292 1.71 15.04 10.98
C LYS A 292 1.92 13.78 11.82
N PRO A 293 1.94 13.91 13.16
CA PRO A 293 1.93 12.74 14.04
C PRO A 293 0.71 11.87 13.79
N ARG A 294 0.90 10.56 13.89
CA ARG A 294 -0.19 9.59 13.77
C ARG A 294 -1.20 9.74 14.89
N ALA A 295 -2.42 9.33 14.58
CA ALA A 295 -3.53 9.16 15.53
C ALA A 295 -3.11 8.53 16.86
N SER A 296 -2.52 7.34 16.76
CA SER A 296 -2.16 6.50 17.89
C SER A 296 -0.91 6.93 18.63
N PHE A 297 -0.21 7.99 18.18
CA PHE A 297 1.05 8.40 18.76
C PHE A 297 0.88 8.99 20.17
N LYS A 298 1.74 8.57 21.08
CA LYS A 298 1.74 8.98 22.49
C LYS A 298 3.03 9.74 22.81
N GLY A 299 2.88 10.93 23.38
CA GLY A 299 4.00 11.75 23.84
C GLY A 299 3.60 12.73 24.94
N LYS A 300 4.59 13.43 25.47
CA LYS A 300 4.38 14.63 26.31
C LYS A 300 4.41 15.86 25.41
N LEU A 301 3.60 16.87 25.70
CA LEU A 301 3.65 18.12 24.96
C LEU A 301 4.97 18.84 25.25
N ARG A 302 5.59 19.35 24.20
CA ARG A 302 6.81 20.13 24.25
C ARG A 302 6.80 21.13 23.08
N THR A 303 7.38 22.30 23.27
CA THR A 303 7.66 23.23 22.17
C THR A 303 8.79 22.68 21.30
N SER A 304 8.52 22.52 20.00
CA SER A 304 9.52 22.04 19.05
C SER A 304 10.69 23.02 18.98
N PRO A 305 11.95 22.57 19.06
CA PRO A 305 13.11 23.45 18.93
C PRO A 305 13.30 23.95 17.49
N ILE A 306 12.64 23.33 16.50
CA ILE A 306 12.81 23.63 15.08
C ILE A 306 11.67 24.54 14.60
N THR A 307 10.42 24.12 14.84
CA THR A 307 9.25 24.86 14.33
C THR A 307 8.70 25.88 15.32
N GLY A 308 9.13 25.85 16.59
CA GLY A 308 8.55 26.68 17.65
C GLY A 308 7.11 26.33 18.01
N MET A 309 6.48 25.35 17.34
CA MET A 309 5.10 24.94 17.60
C MET A 309 5.03 23.89 18.71
N GLN A 310 3.89 23.81 19.40
CA GLN A 310 3.65 22.74 20.37
C GLN A 310 3.48 21.40 19.64
N GLU A 311 4.25 20.39 20.05
CA GLU A 311 4.18 19.04 19.50
C GLU A 311 4.23 17.96 20.58
N LEU A 312 3.74 16.76 20.25
CA LEU A 312 3.91 15.58 21.07
C LEU A 312 5.33 15.05 20.89
N TYR A 313 6.06 14.92 21.98
CA TYR A 313 7.40 14.37 22.03
C TYR A 313 7.44 13.03 22.78
N TYR A 314 8.06 12.03 22.17
CA TYR A 314 8.40 10.76 22.79
C TYR A 314 9.91 10.53 22.69
N PRO A 315 10.62 10.22 23.80
CA PRO A 315 12.06 9.99 23.76
C PRO A 315 12.43 8.86 22.79
N THR A 316 13.32 9.16 21.84
CA THR A 316 13.74 8.23 20.78
C THR A 316 14.40 6.97 21.34
N TRP A 317 15.25 7.11 22.37
CA TRP A 317 15.90 5.97 23.03
C TRP A 317 14.90 4.95 23.57
N LYS A 318 13.73 5.38 24.07
CA LYS A 318 12.69 4.45 24.54
C LYS A 318 12.13 3.62 23.39
N ASN A 319 11.87 4.26 22.24
CA ASN A 319 11.41 3.54 21.05
C ASN A 319 12.48 2.56 20.56
N GLN A 320 13.74 2.98 20.49
CA GLN A 320 14.86 2.12 20.10
C GLN A 320 15.02 0.91 21.04
N MET A 321 14.92 1.10 22.36
CA MET A 321 14.97 -0.02 23.32
C MET A 321 13.85 -1.02 23.06
N LYS A 322 12.63 -0.55 22.81
CA LYS A 322 11.48 -1.40 22.47
C LYS A 322 11.72 -2.20 21.19
N LEU A 323 12.24 -1.54 20.16
CA LEU A 323 12.56 -2.16 18.87
C LEU A 323 13.62 -3.26 19.03
N TYR A 324 14.77 -2.92 19.60
CA TYR A 324 15.93 -3.83 19.64
C TYR A 324 15.82 -4.95 20.67
N PHE A 325 15.20 -4.71 21.83
CA PHE A 325 15.16 -5.70 22.92
C PHE A 325 13.86 -6.49 23.00
N ILE A 326 12.81 -6.09 22.30
CA ILE A 326 11.51 -6.79 22.35
C ILE A 326 11.05 -7.18 20.94
N SER A 327 10.89 -6.22 20.03
CA SER A 327 10.31 -6.53 18.72
C SER A 327 11.20 -7.43 17.85
N TYR A 328 12.49 -7.11 17.71
CA TYR A 328 13.40 -7.95 16.91
C TYR A 328 13.67 -9.33 17.55
N PRO A 329 13.87 -9.47 18.87
CA PRO A 329 13.96 -10.79 19.50
C PRO A 329 12.71 -11.63 19.31
N LEU A 330 11.50 -11.04 19.40
CA LEU A 330 10.26 -11.79 19.14
C LEU A 330 10.17 -12.26 17.68
N LEU A 331 10.60 -11.42 16.73
CA LEU A 331 10.74 -11.83 15.33
C LEU A 331 11.73 -13.00 15.19
N LEU A 332 12.90 -12.97 15.83
CA LEU A 332 13.85 -14.09 15.79
C LEU A 332 13.26 -15.38 16.38
N ILE A 333 12.50 -15.29 17.47
CA ILE A 333 11.81 -16.44 18.06
C ILE A 333 10.75 -17.00 17.10
N SER A 334 9.96 -16.14 16.44
CA SER A 334 8.96 -16.62 15.48
C SER A 334 9.59 -17.27 14.26
N LEU A 335 10.75 -16.78 13.80
CA LEU A 335 11.54 -17.40 12.73
C LEU A 335 12.07 -18.77 13.15
N LEU A 336 12.55 -18.91 14.38
CA LEU A 336 13.01 -20.19 14.91
C LEU A 336 11.85 -21.20 14.97
N LEU A 337 10.66 -20.78 15.41
CA LEU A 337 9.47 -21.64 15.42
C LEU A 337 9.07 -22.13 14.03
N VAL A 338 9.09 -21.25 13.03
CA VAL A 338 8.81 -21.61 11.63
C VAL A 338 9.86 -22.59 11.10
N THR A 339 11.14 -22.39 11.44
CA THR A 339 12.23 -23.29 11.06
C THR A 339 12.05 -24.69 11.66
N VAL A 340 11.69 -24.78 12.95
CA VAL A 340 11.39 -26.05 13.61
C VAL A 340 10.17 -26.72 12.97
N GLY A 341 9.11 -25.97 12.68
CA GLY A 341 7.93 -26.49 11.98
C GLY A 341 8.24 -27.06 10.59
N MET A 342 9.13 -26.40 9.85
CA MET A 342 9.63 -26.89 8.56
C MET A 342 10.43 -28.19 8.71
N LEU A 343 11.37 -28.27 9.65
CA LEU A 343 12.15 -29.49 9.89
C LEU A 343 11.25 -30.66 10.29
N PHE A 344 10.23 -30.40 11.12
CA PHE A 344 9.22 -31.39 11.47
C PHE A 344 8.44 -31.88 10.25
N TYR A 345 8.06 -30.99 9.33
CA TYR A 345 7.44 -31.37 8.06
C TYR A 345 8.34 -32.31 7.24
N PHE A 346 9.62 -31.99 7.09
CA PHE A 346 10.54 -32.84 6.32
C PHE A 346 10.67 -34.23 6.94
N HIS A 347 10.79 -34.32 8.27
CA HIS A 347 10.83 -35.59 9.00
C HIS A 347 9.57 -36.43 8.81
N LEU A 348 8.39 -35.80 8.90
CA LEU A 348 7.12 -36.47 8.64
C LEU A 348 7.01 -36.93 7.19
N ASN A 349 7.38 -36.08 6.24
CA ASN A 349 7.34 -36.40 4.82
C ASN A 349 8.24 -37.60 4.52
N GLU A 350 9.46 -37.65 5.06
CA GLU A 350 10.35 -38.79 4.88
C GLU A 350 9.77 -40.09 5.45
N LYS A 351 9.19 -40.06 6.66
CA LYS A 351 8.52 -41.23 7.26
C LYS A 351 7.36 -41.73 6.40
N VAL A 352 6.51 -40.82 5.92
CA VAL A 352 5.35 -41.17 5.08
C VAL A 352 5.82 -41.76 3.75
N GLN A 353 6.83 -41.16 3.11
CA GLN A 353 7.38 -41.72 1.87
C GLN A 353 7.94 -43.13 2.09
N LYS A 354 8.69 -43.37 3.19
CA LYS A 354 9.25 -44.68 3.56
C LYS A 354 8.20 -45.76 3.83
N ILE A 355 7.10 -45.43 4.52
CA ILE A 355 6.03 -46.40 4.82
C ILE A 355 5.31 -46.86 3.54
N TYR A 356 5.11 -45.93 2.61
CA TYR A 356 4.30 -46.15 1.42
C TYR A 356 5.13 -46.35 0.13
N VAL A 357 6.43 -46.67 0.21
CA VAL A 357 7.29 -46.84 -0.98
C VAL A 357 6.71 -47.89 -1.93
N ASN A 358 6.36 -49.07 -1.41
CA ASN A 358 5.98 -50.24 -2.22
C ASN A 358 4.47 -50.40 -2.41
N GLN A 359 3.66 -49.50 -1.86
CA GLN A 359 2.21 -49.59 -1.95
C GLN A 359 1.69 -48.64 -3.03
N THR A 360 0.82 -49.17 -3.90
CA THR A 360 0.14 -48.41 -4.95
C THR A 360 -1.36 -48.42 -4.69
N GLY A 361 -1.98 -47.25 -4.63
CA GLY A 361 -3.42 -47.11 -4.42
C GLY A 361 -3.82 -45.65 -4.24
N VAL A 362 -5.10 -45.35 -4.44
CA VAL A 362 -5.62 -43.96 -4.32
C VAL A 362 -5.39 -43.41 -2.92
N TRP A 363 -5.63 -44.21 -1.87
CA TRP A 363 -5.36 -43.82 -0.48
C TRP A 363 -3.89 -43.56 -0.21
N VAL A 364 -3.01 -44.33 -0.83
CA VAL A 364 -1.56 -44.13 -0.72
C VAL A 364 -1.12 -42.84 -1.42
N MET A 365 -1.71 -42.52 -2.57
CA MET A 365 -1.46 -41.27 -3.28
C MET A 365 -1.89 -40.06 -2.45
N ILE A 366 -3.04 -40.13 -1.77
CA ILE A 366 -3.51 -39.11 -0.85
C ILE A 366 -2.57 -39.00 0.36
N ALA A 367 -2.20 -40.14 0.97
CA ALA A 367 -1.30 -40.17 2.12
C ALA A 367 0.08 -39.56 1.79
N LYS A 368 0.67 -39.86 0.62
CA LYS A 368 1.94 -39.26 0.15
C LYS A 368 1.86 -37.74 -0.06
N ARG A 369 0.67 -37.19 -0.34
CA ARG A 369 0.46 -35.74 -0.55
C ARG A 369 0.03 -35.00 0.72
N ALA A 370 -0.53 -35.70 1.70
CA ALA A 370 -1.07 -35.09 2.92
C ALA A 370 -0.05 -34.23 3.70
N PRO A 371 1.22 -34.65 3.92
CA PRO A 371 2.21 -33.81 4.61
C PRO A 371 2.46 -32.48 3.90
N LYS A 372 2.48 -32.48 2.56
CA LYS A 372 2.70 -31.27 1.75
C LYS A 372 1.54 -30.28 1.93
N VAL A 373 0.30 -30.77 1.89
CA VAL A 373 -0.90 -29.94 2.11
C VAL A 373 -0.93 -29.42 3.55
N ALA A 374 -0.63 -30.26 4.54
CA ALA A 374 -0.58 -29.86 5.94
C ALA A 374 0.47 -28.77 6.18
N TYR A 375 1.65 -28.87 5.57
CA TYR A 375 2.68 -27.84 5.65
C TYR A 375 2.24 -26.53 5.01
N ALA A 376 1.60 -26.56 3.84
CA ALA A 376 1.06 -25.35 3.21
C ALA A 376 0.02 -24.66 4.10
N ILE A 377 -0.85 -25.42 4.76
CA ILE A 377 -1.82 -24.89 5.74
C ILE A 377 -1.09 -24.28 6.95
N LEU A 378 -0.05 -24.96 7.47
CA LEU A 378 0.76 -24.45 8.58
C LEU A 378 1.42 -23.10 8.24
N VAL A 379 2.05 -23.00 7.07
CA VAL A 379 2.67 -21.76 6.57
C VAL A 379 1.63 -20.63 6.52
N TRP A 380 0.44 -20.90 5.99
CA TRP A 380 -0.66 -19.92 5.94
C TRP A 380 -1.14 -19.48 7.33
N ILE A 381 -1.29 -20.42 8.28
CA ILE A 381 -1.66 -20.11 9.68
C ILE A 381 -0.58 -19.23 10.32
N CYS A 382 0.70 -19.61 10.18
CA CYS A 382 1.83 -18.87 10.73
C CYS A 382 1.92 -17.44 10.19
N SER A 383 1.78 -17.25 8.86
CA SER A 383 1.75 -15.90 8.25
C SER A 383 0.61 -15.05 8.79
N ASN A 384 -0.60 -15.60 8.94
CA ASN A 384 -1.73 -14.85 9.48
C ASN A 384 -1.58 -14.49 10.96
N ILE A 385 -1.03 -15.39 11.77
CA ILE A 385 -0.76 -15.14 13.20
C ILE A 385 0.32 -14.06 13.34
N TYR A 386 1.45 -14.22 12.63
CA TYR A 386 2.54 -13.26 12.72
C TYR A 386 2.14 -11.88 12.19
N GLY A 387 1.33 -11.81 11.13
CA GLY A 387 0.76 -10.56 10.63
C GLY A 387 0.06 -9.75 11.71
N LYS A 388 -0.75 -10.40 12.56
CA LYS A 388 -1.41 -9.75 13.70
C LYS A 388 -0.42 -9.36 14.80
N VAL A 389 0.54 -10.24 15.11
CA VAL A 389 1.56 -9.97 16.14
C VAL A 389 2.43 -8.76 15.75
N ALA A 390 2.84 -8.67 14.48
CA ALA A 390 3.64 -7.56 13.97
C ALA A 390 2.91 -6.21 14.09
N VAL A 391 1.61 -6.15 13.76
CA VAL A 391 0.80 -4.93 13.94
C VAL A 391 0.72 -4.53 15.43
N ILE A 392 0.51 -5.50 16.33
CA ILE A 392 0.45 -5.25 17.78
C ILE A 392 1.79 -4.69 18.28
N LEU A 393 2.91 -5.30 17.88
CA LEU A 393 4.25 -4.83 18.23
C LEU A 393 4.52 -3.42 17.69
N ASN A 394 4.18 -3.18 16.42
CA ASN A 394 4.45 -1.91 15.76
C ASN A 394 3.61 -0.76 16.36
N ASP A 395 2.39 -1.06 16.81
CA ASP A 395 1.57 -0.13 17.59
C ASP A 395 2.20 0.18 18.95
N TRP A 396 2.82 -0.82 19.58
CA TRP A 396 3.46 -0.69 20.89
C TRP A 396 4.80 0.06 20.85
N GLU A 397 5.53 -0.02 19.74
CA GLU A 397 6.75 0.76 19.44
C GLU A 397 6.49 2.27 19.43
N ASN A 398 5.26 2.69 19.10
CA ASN A 398 4.82 4.08 19.17
C ASN A 398 5.61 5.02 18.22
N HIS A 399 5.65 4.67 16.93
CA HIS A 399 6.21 5.53 15.87
C HIS A 399 5.47 6.87 15.75
N ARG A 400 6.19 7.98 15.55
CA ARG A 400 5.62 9.33 15.41
C ARG A 400 4.77 9.49 14.14
N VAL A 401 5.28 9.02 13.02
CA VAL A 401 4.75 9.30 11.67
C VAL A 401 4.25 8.01 10.97
N GLN A 402 3.27 8.13 10.07
CA GLN A 402 2.68 7.00 9.34
C GLN A 402 3.67 6.31 8.41
N SER A 403 4.50 7.07 7.70
CA SER A 403 5.58 6.53 6.86
C SER A 403 6.55 5.65 7.67
N SER A 404 7.06 6.14 8.80
CA SER A 404 7.92 5.37 9.71
C SER A 404 7.24 4.11 10.24
N TYR A 405 5.97 4.20 10.64
CA TYR A 405 5.20 3.03 11.09
C TYR A 405 5.09 1.97 9.99
N ASN A 406 4.67 2.39 8.79
CA ASN A 406 4.50 1.49 7.64
C ASN A 406 5.84 0.84 7.27
N ASN A 407 6.95 1.60 7.20
CA ASN A 407 8.27 1.07 6.86
C ASN A 407 8.75 0.00 7.87
N HIS A 408 8.62 0.25 9.18
CA HIS A 408 9.01 -0.73 10.20
C HIS A 408 8.10 -1.97 10.21
N LEU A 409 6.81 -1.80 9.87
CA LEU A 409 5.88 -2.92 9.72
C LEU A 409 6.27 -3.78 8.52
N ILE A 410 6.51 -3.14 7.36
CA ILE A 410 6.94 -3.80 6.12
C ILE A 410 8.20 -4.62 6.38
N VAL A 411 9.24 -4.06 7.00
CA VAL A 411 10.50 -4.78 7.27
C VAL A 411 10.27 -6.05 8.11
N LYS A 412 9.50 -5.97 9.20
CA LYS A 412 9.21 -7.14 10.05
C LYS A 412 8.46 -8.23 9.29
N LEU A 413 7.43 -7.83 8.55
CA LEU A 413 6.58 -8.78 7.85
C LEU A 413 7.29 -9.39 6.63
N VAL A 414 8.07 -8.59 5.89
CA VAL A 414 8.89 -9.05 4.76
C VAL A 414 9.90 -10.09 5.23
N PHE A 415 10.62 -9.83 6.33
CA PHE A 415 11.62 -10.76 6.83
C PHE A 415 10.97 -12.08 7.28
N PHE A 416 9.84 -12.02 7.98
CA PHE A 416 9.09 -13.21 8.36
C PHE A 416 8.56 -13.99 7.15
N ASN A 417 7.88 -13.32 6.22
CA ASN A 417 7.31 -13.97 5.04
C ASN A 417 8.42 -14.54 4.14
N PHE A 418 9.57 -13.86 4.03
CA PHE A 418 10.73 -14.37 3.29
C PHE A 418 11.18 -15.73 3.86
N VAL A 419 11.46 -15.81 5.16
CA VAL A 419 11.90 -17.09 5.75
C VAL A 419 10.79 -18.14 5.68
N ASN A 420 9.54 -17.78 5.99
CA ASN A 420 8.42 -18.73 5.98
C ASN A 420 8.14 -19.30 4.58
N SER A 421 8.39 -18.53 3.52
CA SER A 421 8.17 -18.95 2.13
C SER A 421 9.37 -19.63 1.50
N PHE A 422 10.59 -19.14 1.72
CA PHE A 422 11.78 -19.59 0.99
C PHE A 422 12.64 -20.61 1.74
N LEU A 423 12.55 -20.71 3.07
CA LEU A 423 13.44 -21.59 3.84
C LEU A 423 13.30 -23.07 3.45
N SER A 424 12.09 -23.53 3.15
CA SER A 424 11.85 -24.90 2.70
C SER A 424 12.48 -25.17 1.33
N LEU A 425 12.45 -24.19 0.41
CA LEU A 425 13.09 -24.27 -0.90
C LEU A 425 14.61 -24.28 -0.76
N PHE A 426 15.16 -23.43 0.11
CA PHE A 426 16.59 -23.42 0.42
C PHE A 426 17.05 -24.74 1.03
N TYR A 427 16.26 -25.33 1.92
CA TYR A 427 16.56 -26.65 2.48
C TYR A 427 16.61 -27.73 1.38
N ILE A 428 15.70 -27.69 0.41
CA ILE A 428 15.69 -28.66 -0.70
C ILE A 428 16.87 -28.43 -1.64
N ALA A 429 17.16 -27.17 -1.97
CA ALA A 429 18.21 -26.80 -2.91
C ALA A 429 19.61 -27.08 -2.35
N PHE A 430 19.88 -26.68 -1.10
CA PHE A 430 21.24 -26.66 -0.53
C PHE A 430 21.55 -27.81 0.42
N TYR A 431 20.55 -28.37 1.10
CA TYR A 431 20.75 -29.48 2.04
C TYR A 431 20.40 -30.84 1.43
N LEU A 432 19.22 -30.96 0.79
CA LEU A 432 18.82 -32.20 0.12
C LEU A 432 19.43 -32.35 -1.28
N CYS A 433 19.79 -31.24 -1.93
CA CYS A 433 20.32 -31.19 -3.30
C CYS A 433 19.41 -31.90 -4.34
N ASP A 434 18.09 -31.85 -4.14
CA ASP A 434 17.10 -32.48 -5.04
C ASP A 434 16.44 -31.42 -5.95
N MET A 435 17.03 -31.25 -7.13
CA MET A 435 16.55 -30.30 -8.14
C MET A 435 15.17 -30.66 -8.70
N ALA A 436 14.81 -31.95 -8.74
CA ALA A 436 13.50 -32.38 -9.22
C ALA A 436 12.41 -32.00 -8.22
N MET A 437 12.66 -32.24 -6.92
CA MET A 437 11.76 -31.82 -5.85
C MET A 437 11.64 -30.30 -5.78
N LEU A 438 12.75 -29.57 -5.97
CA LEU A 438 12.74 -28.11 -6.03
C LEU A 438 11.85 -27.58 -7.16
N ARG A 439 12.02 -28.09 -8.38
CA ARG A 439 11.19 -27.75 -9.56
C ARG A 439 9.70 -28.00 -9.30
N GLN A 440 9.36 -29.18 -8.75
CA GLN A 440 7.97 -29.53 -8.46
C GLN A 440 7.35 -28.61 -7.40
N GLN A 441 8.09 -28.24 -6.35
CA GLN A 441 7.59 -27.32 -5.34
C GLN A 441 7.42 -25.91 -5.90
N LEU A 442 8.39 -25.38 -6.66
CA LEU A 442 8.27 -24.08 -7.32
C LEU A 442 7.06 -24.02 -8.25
N ALA A 443 6.85 -25.05 -9.08
CA ALA A 443 5.67 -25.13 -9.93
C ALA A 443 4.36 -25.16 -9.12
N THR A 444 4.33 -25.87 -7.98
CA THR A 444 3.16 -25.89 -7.08
C THR A 444 2.87 -24.51 -6.50
N LEU A 445 3.90 -23.78 -6.05
CA LEU A 445 3.75 -22.43 -5.49
C LEU A 445 3.31 -21.41 -6.57
N LEU A 446 3.89 -21.47 -7.77
CA LEU A 446 3.59 -20.52 -8.84
C LEU A 446 2.26 -20.79 -9.54
N ILE A 447 1.78 -22.05 -9.57
CA ILE A 447 0.52 -22.38 -10.26
C ILE A 447 -0.61 -22.51 -9.25
N ILE A 448 -0.49 -23.45 -8.30
CA ILE A 448 -1.62 -23.83 -7.44
C ILE A 448 -1.83 -22.78 -6.35
N GLN A 449 -0.76 -22.31 -5.70
CA GLN A 449 -0.93 -21.32 -4.63
C GLN A 449 -1.40 -19.97 -5.17
N GLN A 450 -0.90 -19.53 -6.33
CA GLN A 450 -1.39 -18.30 -6.97
C GLN A 450 -2.89 -18.42 -7.32
N LEU A 451 -3.34 -19.54 -7.91
CA LEU A 451 -4.77 -19.77 -8.16
C LEU A 451 -5.62 -19.73 -6.88
N ILE A 452 -5.13 -20.33 -5.79
CA ILE A 452 -5.84 -20.30 -4.48
C ILE A 452 -5.91 -18.87 -3.94
N GLN A 453 -4.82 -18.11 -4.04
CA GLN A 453 -4.77 -16.70 -3.63
C GLN A 453 -5.81 -15.88 -4.40
N GLN A 454 -5.85 -16.00 -5.73
CA GLN A 454 -6.83 -15.31 -6.57
C GLN A 454 -8.29 -15.61 -6.19
N VAL A 455 -8.57 -16.87 -5.85
CA VAL A 455 -9.89 -17.28 -5.37
C VAL A 455 -10.21 -16.63 -4.03
N GLN A 456 -9.27 -16.60 -3.09
CA GLN A 456 -9.47 -16.02 -1.76
C GLN A 456 -9.59 -14.49 -1.77
N GLU A 457 -8.86 -13.84 -2.67
CA GLU A 457 -8.75 -12.39 -2.80
C GLU A 457 -9.94 -11.76 -3.51
N SER A 458 -10.35 -12.35 -4.63
CA SER A 458 -11.35 -11.74 -5.50
C SER A 458 -12.65 -12.54 -5.55
N PHE A 459 -12.56 -13.87 -5.74
CA PHE A 459 -13.75 -14.69 -5.99
C PHE A 459 -14.63 -14.89 -4.74
N ILE A 460 -14.03 -15.25 -3.59
CA ILE A 460 -14.77 -15.45 -2.34
C ILE A 460 -15.43 -14.14 -1.87
N PRO A 461 -14.74 -12.98 -1.83
CA PRO A 461 -15.38 -11.73 -1.45
C PRO A 461 -16.47 -11.30 -2.44
N TYR A 462 -16.29 -11.56 -3.74
CA TYR A 462 -17.34 -11.33 -4.73
C TYR A 462 -18.60 -12.18 -4.47
N LEU A 463 -18.44 -13.48 -4.17
CA LEU A 463 -19.57 -14.34 -3.81
C LEU A 463 -20.28 -13.86 -2.54
N LYS A 464 -19.52 -13.40 -1.53
CA LYS A 464 -20.07 -12.79 -0.31
C LYS A 464 -20.84 -11.51 -0.62
N TYR A 465 -20.26 -10.62 -1.42
CA TYR A 465 -20.89 -9.38 -1.89
C TYR A 465 -22.21 -9.66 -2.64
N LYS A 466 -22.18 -10.62 -3.57
CA LYS A 466 -23.36 -11.03 -4.35
C LYS A 466 -24.45 -11.61 -3.45
N ARG A 467 -24.10 -12.43 -2.45
CA ARG A 467 -25.05 -12.95 -1.46
C ARG A 467 -25.63 -11.83 -0.58
N GLN A 468 -24.81 -10.89 -0.12
CA GLN A 468 -25.27 -9.74 0.67
C GLN A 468 -26.20 -8.80 -0.10
N SER A 469 -26.07 -8.73 -1.44
CA SER A 469 -26.98 -7.98 -2.31
C SER A 469 -28.38 -8.62 -2.48
N VAL A 470 -28.58 -9.82 -1.94
CA VAL A 470 -29.85 -10.55 -1.90
C VAL A 470 -30.22 -10.79 -0.43
N LYS A 471 -30.94 -9.86 0.21
CA LYS A 471 -31.51 -10.10 1.53
C LYS A 471 -32.89 -10.75 1.38
N ILE A 472 -33.12 -11.82 2.12
CA ILE A 472 -34.44 -12.44 2.26
C ILE A 472 -35.14 -11.71 3.41
N ASN A 473 -36.32 -11.14 3.18
CA ASN A 473 -37.10 -10.49 4.23
C ASN A 473 -37.58 -11.53 5.26
N LYS A 474 -37.94 -11.09 6.48
CA LYS A 474 -38.52 -11.94 7.54
C LYS A 474 -39.74 -12.76 7.08
N ASN A 475 -40.40 -12.34 5.99
CA ASN A 475 -41.55 -13.01 5.38
C ASN A 475 -41.16 -14.05 4.31
N GLY A 476 -39.89 -14.44 4.18
CA GLY A 476 -39.42 -15.44 3.20
C GLY A 476 -39.26 -14.92 1.76
N ASN A 477 -39.63 -13.66 1.48
CA ASN A 477 -39.49 -13.09 0.15
C ASN A 477 -38.04 -12.66 -0.14
N CYS A 478 -37.49 -13.13 -1.27
CA CYS A 478 -36.21 -12.67 -1.79
C CYS A 478 -36.31 -11.20 -2.21
N VAL A 479 -35.82 -10.28 -1.39
CA VAL A 479 -35.64 -8.87 -1.81
C VAL A 479 -34.33 -8.80 -2.56
N ARG A 480 -34.41 -8.95 -3.89
CA ARG A 480 -33.32 -8.53 -4.77
C ARG A 480 -33.23 -7.01 -4.65
N PHE A 481 -32.13 -6.47 -4.13
CA PHE A 481 -31.82 -5.07 -4.37
C PHE A 481 -31.72 -4.90 -5.89
N LYS A 482 -32.71 -4.23 -6.50
CA LYS A 482 -32.72 -3.93 -7.95
C LYS A 482 -31.37 -3.29 -8.30
N ARG A 483 -30.75 -3.76 -9.40
CA ARG A 483 -29.48 -3.29 -10.00
C ARG A 483 -29.22 -1.80 -9.71
N ILE A 484 -28.12 -1.48 -9.01
CA ILE A 484 -27.23 -0.29 -9.12
C ILE A 484 -27.87 1.13 -9.16
N ARG A 485 -29.20 1.29 -9.23
CA ARG A 485 -29.89 2.56 -9.48
C ARG A 485 -30.41 3.26 -8.23
N ASP A 486 -30.45 2.60 -7.07
CA ASP A 486 -30.81 3.27 -5.82
C ASP A 486 -29.57 3.92 -5.21
N THR A 487 -29.27 5.16 -5.64
CA THR A 487 -28.36 6.10 -4.95
C THR A 487 -28.72 6.23 -3.47
N LYS A 488 -30.01 6.05 -3.13
CA LYS A 488 -30.57 6.04 -1.77
C LYS A 488 -29.97 5.01 -0.81
N ASN A 489 -29.23 4.01 -1.27
CA ASN A 489 -28.63 2.97 -0.41
C ASN A 489 -27.12 2.81 -0.61
N GLN A 490 -26.47 3.72 -1.34
CA GLN A 490 -25.03 3.65 -1.61
C GLN A 490 -24.21 3.71 -0.32
N VAL A 491 -24.52 4.69 0.54
CA VAL A 491 -23.83 4.93 1.81
C VAL A 491 -23.82 3.68 2.69
N ILE A 492 -24.97 3.02 2.84
CA ILE A 492 -25.08 1.80 3.66
C ILE A 492 -24.31 0.64 3.05
N LYS A 493 -24.33 0.49 1.72
CA LYS A 493 -23.61 -0.58 1.03
C LYS A 493 -22.10 -0.43 1.18
N GLU A 494 -21.58 0.77 0.89
CA GLU A 494 -20.14 1.06 1.03
C GLU A 494 -19.70 1.01 2.49
N GLY A 495 -20.53 1.49 3.42
CA GLY A 495 -20.26 1.40 4.86
C GLY A 495 -20.16 -0.02 5.41
N ASN A 496 -20.63 -1.05 4.69
CA ASN A 496 -20.50 -2.46 5.07
C ASN A 496 -19.35 -3.18 4.37
N LEU A 497 -18.68 -2.53 3.40
CA LEU A 497 -17.47 -3.08 2.79
C LEU A 497 -16.30 -2.99 3.78
N PRO A 498 -15.33 -3.91 3.70
CA PRO A 498 -14.10 -3.80 4.48
C PRO A 498 -13.27 -2.58 4.05
N PRO A 499 -12.58 -1.90 4.98
CA PRO A 499 -11.65 -0.82 4.64
C PRO A 499 -10.41 -1.39 3.94
N TYR A 500 -9.92 -0.67 2.93
CA TYR A 500 -8.63 -0.94 2.31
C TYR A 500 -7.54 -0.21 3.10
N ASN A 501 -6.85 -0.93 3.99
CA ASN A 501 -5.95 -0.32 4.96
C ASN A 501 -4.57 0.05 4.39
N SER A 502 -4.06 -0.72 3.43
CA SER A 502 -2.70 -0.51 2.87
C SER A 502 -2.47 -1.37 1.63
N THR A 503 -1.58 -0.91 0.75
CA THR A 503 -1.02 -1.66 -0.41
C THR A 503 -0.05 -2.79 -0.02
N TYR A 504 0.17 -3.01 1.28
CA TYR A 504 1.15 -3.97 1.79
C TYR A 504 0.93 -5.39 1.26
N ASN A 505 -0.28 -5.95 1.39
CA ASN A 505 -0.55 -7.34 0.97
C ASN A 505 -0.27 -7.53 -0.51
N ASP A 506 -0.65 -6.54 -1.32
CA ASP A 506 -0.50 -6.53 -2.77
C ASP A 506 1.00 -6.52 -3.15
N TYR A 507 1.83 -5.72 -2.49
CA TYR A 507 3.28 -5.75 -2.71
C TYR A 507 3.97 -7.02 -2.19
N VAL A 508 3.49 -7.64 -1.10
CA VAL A 508 4.04 -8.92 -0.60
C VAL A 508 3.93 -10.00 -1.66
N GLU A 509 2.79 -10.05 -2.36
CA GLU A 509 2.57 -11.03 -3.42
C GLU A 509 3.62 -10.87 -4.53
N LEU A 510 3.79 -9.64 -5.03
CA LEU A 510 4.79 -9.35 -6.06
C LEU A 510 6.22 -9.60 -5.57
N PHE A 511 6.50 -9.31 -4.30
CA PHE A 511 7.80 -9.56 -3.67
C PHE A 511 8.13 -11.06 -3.60
N LEU A 512 7.20 -11.90 -3.14
CA LEU A 512 7.38 -13.34 -3.10
C LEU A 512 7.50 -13.92 -4.52
N GLN A 513 6.66 -13.47 -5.44
CA GLN A 513 6.71 -13.87 -6.84
C GLN A 513 8.07 -13.54 -7.48
N PHE A 514 8.59 -12.32 -7.25
CA PHE A 514 9.92 -11.91 -7.70
C PHE A 514 11.02 -12.83 -7.15
N GLY A 515 10.96 -13.18 -5.86
CA GLY A 515 11.89 -14.14 -5.27
C GLY A 515 11.84 -15.52 -5.94
N TYR A 516 10.64 -16.07 -6.18
CA TYR A 516 10.48 -17.36 -6.85
C TYR A 516 11.03 -17.37 -8.27
N VAL A 517 10.86 -16.28 -9.02
CA VAL A 517 11.32 -16.16 -10.41
C VAL A 517 12.83 -16.02 -10.48
N PHE A 518 13.40 -15.09 -9.71
CA PHE A 518 14.81 -14.71 -9.90
C PHE A 518 15.77 -15.60 -9.10
N MET A 519 15.46 -15.95 -7.84
CA MET A 519 16.41 -16.73 -7.02
C MET A 519 16.62 -18.16 -7.52
N PHE A 520 15.57 -18.77 -8.07
CA PHE A 520 15.58 -20.17 -8.51
C PHE A 520 15.56 -20.30 -10.04
N SER A 521 16.00 -19.25 -10.74
CA SER A 521 15.93 -19.19 -12.20
C SER A 521 16.77 -20.28 -12.89
N ALA A 522 17.92 -20.66 -12.30
CA ALA A 522 18.73 -21.79 -12.74
C ALA A 522 17.98 -23.13 -12.67
N ALA A 523 17.13 -23.31 -11.66
CA ALA A 523 16.39 -24.53 -11.41
C ALA A 523 15.10 -24.63 -12.23
N TYR A 524 14.33 -23.54 -12.37
CA TYR A 524 13.02 -23.55 -13.03
C TYR A 524 12.78 -22.33 -13.94
N PRO A 525 13.28 -22.36 -15.21
CA PRO A 525 13.16 -21.24 -16.15
C PRO A 525 11.74 -20.81 -16.50
N LEU A 526 10.77 -21.72 -16.45
CA LEU A 526 9.35 -21.43 -16.69
C LEU A 526 8.71 -20.56 -15.61
N ALA A 527 9.39 -20.29 -14.49
CA ALA A 527 8.87 -19.44 -13.42
C ALA A 527 8.39 -18.08 -13.92
N GLY A 528 9.17 -17.43 -14.80
CA GLY A 528 8.85 -16.12 -15.36
C GLY A 528 7.56 -16.11 -16.19
N PHE A 529 7.26 -17.21 -16.89
CA PHE A 529 6.02 -17.35 -17.66
C PHE A 529 4.79 -17.42 -16.76
N TRP A 530 4.82 -18.25 -15.71
CA TRP A 530 3.70 -18.35 -14.77
C TRP A 530 3.48 -17.03 -14.03
N ALA A 531 4.56 -16.38 -13.60
CA ALA A 531 4.49 -15.06 -12.97
C ALA A 531 3.88 -14.00 -13.91
N PHE A 532 4.29 -13.99 -15.18
CA PHE A 532 3.73 -13.09 -16.19
C PHE A 532 2.22 -13.30 -16.38
N LEU A 533 1.77 -14.55 -16.51
CA LEU A 533 0.35 -14.88 -16.67
C LEU A 533 -0.46 -14.49 -15.43
N ASN A 534 0.05 -14.75 -14.23
CA ASN A 534 -0.60 -14.31 -13.00
C ASN A 534 -0.72 -12.80 -12.96
N ASN A 535 0.32 -12.05 -13.30
CA ASN A 535 0.26 -10.59 -13.21
C ASN A 535 -0.70 -9.95 -14.23
N ILE A 536 -0.96 -10.59 -15.38
CA ILE A 536 -2.03 -10.15 -16.30
C ILE A 536 -3.40 -10.26 -15.62
N VAL A 537 -3.65 -11.36 -14.91
CA VAL A 537 -4.87 -11.56 -14.12
C VAL A 537 -4.89 -10.56 -12.96
N GLU A 538 -3.75 -10.39 -12.28
CA GLU A 538 -3.59 -9.55 -11.08
C GLU A 538 -3.99 -8.10 -11.32
N ILE A 539 -3.55 -7.54 -12.44
CA ILE A 539 -3.92 -6.16 -12.84
C ILE A 539 -5.45 -5.98 -12.85
N ARG A 540 -6.21 -7.00 -13.23
CA ARG A 540 -7.67 -6.93 -13.33
C ARG A 540 -8.35 -7.29 -12.02
N THR A 541 -7.86 -8.29 -11.29
CA THR A 541 -8.40 -8.72 -9.99
C THR A 541 -8.24 -7.62 -8.95
N ASP A 542 -7.08 -6.96 -8.89
CA ASP A 542 -6.84 -5.85 -7.98
C ASP A 542 -7.66 -4.60 -8.31
N ALA A 543 -7.81 -4.30 -9.60
CA ALA A 543 -8.70 -3.23 -10.05
C ALA A 543 -10.15 -3.50 -9.62
N PHE A 544 -10.60 -4.75 -9.74
CA PHE A 544 -11.92 -5.19 -9.29
C PHE A 544 -12.07 -5.14 -7.75
N LYS A 545 -11.04 -5.57 -7.03
CA LYS A 545 -10.95 -5.56 -5.57
C LYS A 545 -11.15 -4.15 -5.01
N LEU A 546 -10.49 -3.15 -5.58
CA LEU A 546 -10.59 -1.75 -5.15
C LEU A 546 -11.91 -1.09 -5.57
N SER A 547 -12.46 -1.49 -6.71
CA SER A 547 -13.66 -0.84 -7.26
C SER A 547 -14.97 -1.36 -6.66
N LYS A 548 -15.03 -2.65 -6.27
CA LYS A 548 -16.27 -3.31 -5.85
C LYS A 548 -16.24 -3.99 -4.49
N LEU A 549 -15.07 -4.40 -3.99
CA LEU A 549 -14.96 -5.26 -2.80
C LEU A 549 -14.53 -4.52 -1.54
N HIS A 550 -13.96 -3.32 -1.68
CA HIS A 550 -13.48 -2.51 -0.56
C HIS A 550 -14.14 -1.14 -0.54
N GLN A 551 -14.10 -0.49 0.62
CA GLN A 551 -14.35 0.94 0.72
C GLN A 551 -13.31 1.72 -0.08
N ARG A 552 -13.70 2.86 -0.65
CA ARG A 552 -12.74 3.79 -1.24
C ARG A 552 -11.71 4.15 -0.17
N PRO A 553 -10.41 3.91 -0.40
CA PRO A 553 -9.38 4.36 0.53
C PRO A 553 -9.25 5.89 0.47
N PHE A 554 -8.87 6.50 1.59
CA PHE A 554 -8.39 7.87 1.57
C PHE A 554 -7.08 7.97 0.79
N ILE A 555 -6.85 9.10 0.13
CA ILE A 555 -5.60 9.31 -0.59
C ILE A 555 -4.44 9.33 0.40
N GLU A 556 -3.46 8.48 0.11
CA GLU A 556 -2.14 8.57 0.68
C GLU A 556 -1.18 9.12 -0.38
N GLN A 557 -0.50 10.20 -0.02
CA GLN A 557 0.52 10.81 -0.85
C GLN A 557 1.78 9.95 -0.76
N ALA A 558 2.36 9.61 -1.91
CA ALA A 558 3.57 8.80 -1.97
C ALA A 558 4.47 9.26 -3.13
N ALA A 559 5.78 9.37 -2.86
CA ALA A 559 6.80 9.67 -3.85
C ALA A 559 7.62 8.42 -4.24
N SER A 560 7.47 7.31 -3.52
CA SER A 560 8.12 6.03 -3.80
C SER A 560 7.34 4.88 -3.20
N ILE A 561 7.75 3.64 -3.52
CA ILE A 561 7.21 2.42 -2.91
C ILE A 561 7.75 2.18 -1.49
N GLY A 562 8.56 3.11 -0.96
CA GLY A 562 9.07 3.07 0.42
C GLY A 562 10.03 1.91 0.65
N ALA A 563 9.88 1.24 1.81
CA ALA A 563 10.73 0.12 2.23
C ALA A 563 10.74 -1.07 1.23
N TRP A 564 9.76 -1.17 0.34
CA TRP A 564 9.71 -2.20 -0.69
C TRP A 564 10.88 -2.11 -1.67
N GLN A 565 11.35 -0.91 -2.02
CA GLN A 565 12.49 -0.74 -2.93
C GLN A 565 13.73 -1.46 -2.38
N PHE A 566 14.05 -1.18 -1.12
CA PHE A 566 15.15 -1.85 -0.42
C PHE A 566 14.94 -3.36 -0.32
N ALA A 567 13.71 -3.82 -0.06
CA ALA A 567 13.43 -5.25 0.02
C ALA A 567 13.70 -5.98 -1.31
N PHE A 568 13.25 -5.42 -2.44
CA PHE A 568 13.51 -5.99 -3.78
C PHE A 568 14.99 -5.99 -4.14
N GLU A 569 15.74 -4.95 -3.76
CA GLU A 569 17.20 -4.88 -3.96
C GLU A 569 17.94 -5.96 -3.17
N VAL A 570 17.61 -6.15 -1.89
CA VAL A 570 18.16 -7.22 -1.05
C VAL A 570 17.82 -8.59 -1.63
N MET A 571 16.57 -8.80 -2.05
CA MET A 571 16.14 -10.03 -2.73
C MET A 571 16.95 -10.29 -4.01
N SER A 572 17.25 -9.24 -4.78
CA SER A 572 18.06 -9.36 -5.99
C SER A 572 19.52 -9.72 -5.69
N ILE A 573 20.09 -9.27 -4.57
CA ILE A 573 21.42 -9.72 -4.11
C ILE A 573 21.38 -11.19 -3.69
N ILE A 574 20.38 -11.59 -2.89
CA ILE A 574 20.19 -12.99 -2.49
C ILE A 574 20.01 -13.90 -3.71
N SER A 575 19.37 -13.40 -4.76
CA SER A 575 19.22 -14.13 -6.03
C SER A 575 20.56 -14.46 -6.68
N VAL A 576 21.55 -13.57 -6.66
CA VAL A 576 22.90 -13.85 -7.18
C VAL A 576 23.52 -15.02 -6.41
N ILE A 577 23.51 -14.94 -5.09
CA ILE A 577 24.07 -15.96 -4.19
C ILE A 577 23.36 -17.30 -4.42
N THR A 578 22.02 -17.26 -4.53
CA THR A 578 21.20 -18.47 -4.69
C THR A 578 21.47 -19.16 -6.03
N ASN A 579 21.48 -18.42 -7.14
CA ASN A 579 21.75 -19.02 -8.45
C ASN A 579 23.18 -19.56 -8.53
N CYS A 580 24.19 -18.84 -8.01
CA CYS A 580 25.57 -19.34 -7.97
C CYS A 580 25.67 -20.63 -7.14
N GLY A 581 25.01 -20.68 -5.98
CA GLY A 581 24.98 -21.86 -5.12
C GLY A 581 24.27 -23.06 -5.77
N ILE A 582 23.13 -22.85 -6.45
CA ILE A 582 22.41 -23.92 -7.17
C ILE A 582 23.35 -24.54 -8.23
N ILE A 583 23.97 -23.69 -9.06
CA ILE A 583 24.89 -24.12 -10.12
C ILE A 583 26.10 -24.86 -9.54
N ALA A 584 26.64 -24.39 -8.40
CA ALA A 584 27.76 -25.02 -7.71
C ALA A 584 27.41 -26.39 -7.11
N LEU A 585 26.15 -26.64 -6.78
CA LEU A 585 25.67 -27.92 -6.25
C LEU A 585 25.11 -28.84 -7.33
N SER A 586 25.11 -28.41 -8.58
CA SER A 586 24.76 -29.27 -9.70
C SER A 586 25.67 -30.48 -9.80
N LYS A 587 25.08 -31.66 -9.98
CA LYS A 587 25.84 -32.88 -10.30
C LYS A 587 26.69 -32.70 -11.55
N SER A 588 26.12 -32.07 -12.59
CA SER A 588 26.83 -31.85 -13.86
C SER A 588 28.09 -30.99 -13.68
N THR A 589 28.02 -29.95 -12.85
CA THR A 589 29.16 -29.05 -12.62
C THR A 589 30.18 -29.67 -11.67
N GLN A 590 29.72 -30.43 -10.67
CA GLN A 590 30.58 -31.18 -9.77
C GLN A 590 31.37 -32.25 -10.54
N ASP A 591 30.71 -33.00 -11.42
CA ASP A 591 31.35 -34.06 -12.20
C ASP A 591 32.43 -33.50 -13.14
N TRP A 592 32.19 -32.35 -13.75
CA TRP A 592 33.12 -31.72 -14.70
C TRP A 592 34.28 -30.96 -14.04
N LEU A 593 34.01 -30.22 -12.95
CA LEU A 593 34.96 -29.23 -12.43
C LEU A 593 35.52 -29.58 -11.04
N MET A 594 34.73 -30.25 -10.19
CA MET A 594 35.16 -30.58 -8.82
C MET A 594 36.15 -31.75 -8.80
N ASN A 595 35.94 -32.75 -9.65
CA ASN A 595 36.78 -33.94 -9.73
C ASN A 595 38.23 -33.61 -10.14
N ASP A 596 38.43 -32.59 -10.96
CA ASP A 596 39.76 -32.19 -11.44
C ASP A 596 40.48 -31.17 -10.53
N LEU A 597 39.76 -30.23 -9.92
CA LEU A 597 40.36 -29.10 -9.21
C LEU A 597 40.43 -29.29 -7.68
N GLY A 598 39.70 -30.27 -7.13
CA GLY A 598 39.54 -30.48 -5.69
C GLY A 598 38.59 -29.46 -5.04
N PRO A 599 38.05 -29.76 -3.84
CA PRO A 599 36.91 -29.04 -3.27
C PRO A 599 37.21 -27.58 -2.91
N LEU A 600 38.44 -27.27 -2.49
CA LEU A 600 38.82 -25.91 -2.11
C LEU A 600 38.94 -24.97 -3.31
N LYS A 601 39.55 -25.41 -4.41
CA LYS A 601 39.67 -24.58 -5.62
C LYS A 601 38.31 -24.41 -6.29
N TYR A 602 37.50 -25.47 -6.28
CA TYR A 602 36.13 -25.45 -6.80
C TYR A 602 35.28 -24.38 -6.10
N THR A 603 35.25 -24.35 -4.76
CA THR A 603 34.47 -23.34 -4.02
C THR A 603 34.99 -21.92 -4.25
N LEU A 604 36.31 -21.71 -4.30
CA LEU A 604 36.89 -20.40 -4.59
C LEU A 604 36.50 -19.85 -5.96
N ILE A 605 36.38 -20.71 -6.99
CA ILE A 605 35.92 -20.28 -8.32
C ILE A 605 34.49 -19.78 -8.26
N PHE A 606 33.59 -20.48 -7.56
CA PHE A 606 32.20 -20.06 -7.43
C PHE A 606 32.05 -18.76 -6.63
N VAL A 607 32.82 -18.60 -5.55
CA VAL A 607 32.86 -17.34 -4.79
C VAL A 607 33.40 -16.20 -5.66
N ALA A 608 34.41 -16.46 -6.52
CA ALA A 608 34.92 -15.45 -7.45
C ALA A 608 33.86 -15.05 -8.50
N ILE A 609 33.14 -16.02 -9.08
CA ILE A 609 32.03 -15.76 -10.02
C ILE A 609 30.92 -14.95 -9.35
N GLU A 610 30.55 -15.31 -8.12
CA GLU A 610 29.56 -14.57 -7.32
C GLU A 610 29.99 -13.10 -7.15
N HIS A 611 31.22 -12.84 -6.71
CA HIS A 611 31.74 -11.48 -6.55
C HIS A 611 31.77 -10.72 -7.88
N MET A 612 32.14 -11.39 -8.99
CA MET A 612 32.09 -10.78 -10.32
C MET A 612 30.67 -10.37 -10.71
N LEU A 613 29.66 -11.19 -10.44
CA LEU A 613 28.26 -10.86 -10.71
C LEU A 613 27.73 -9.73 -9.81
N ILE A 614 28.14 -9.70 -8.54
CA ILE A 614 27.81 -8.60 -7.62
C ILE A 614 28.48 -7.29 -8.09
N ILE A 615 29.74 -7.33 -8.52
CA ILE A 615 30.44 -6.18 -9.08
C ILE A 615 29.75 -5.70 -10.36
N LEU A 616 29.39 -6.62 -11.26
CA LEU A 616 28.62 -6.30 -12.47
C LEU A 616 27.28 -5.64 -12.13
N LYS A 617 26.58 -6.14 -11.11
CA LYS A 617 25.34 -5.55 -10.60
C LYS A 617 25.56 -4.12 -10.11
N ILE A 618 26.58 -3.88 -9.28
CA ILE A 618 26.94 -2.55 -8.78
C ILE A 618 27.31 -1.62 -9.95
N PHE A 619 28.03 -2.12 -10.95
CA PHE A 619 28.41 -1.37 -12.14
C PHE A 619 27.18 -0.95 -12.97
N ILE A 620 26.21 -1.85 -13.18
CA ILE A 620 24.95 -1.53 -13.87
C ILE A 620 24.17 -0.47 -13.08
N ALA A 621 24.08 -0.62 -11.75
CA ALA A 621 23.43 0.35 -10.88
C ALA A 621 24.11 1.72 -10.89
N TYR A 622 25.43 1.76 -11.10
CA TYR A 622 26.16 3.01 -11.27
C TYR A 622 25.91 3.67 -12.63
N ILE A 623 25.80 2.88 -13.71
CA ILE A 623 25.58 3.39 -15.07
C ILE A 623 24.18 3.99 -15.24
N ILE A 624 23.16 3.38 -14.64
CA ILE A 624 21.77 3.79 -14.82
C ILE A 624 21.41 4.80 -13.72
N PRO A 625 21.24 6.10 -14.03
CA PRO A 625 20.89 7.07 -13.01
C PRO A 625 19.47 6.86 -12.49
N ASP A 626 19.31 6.88 -11.17
CA ASP A 626 18.03 6.75 -10.45
C ASP A 626 16.99 7.82 -10.82
N VAL A 627 17.45 8.99 -11.28
CA VAL A 627 16.61 10.12 -11.66
C VAL A 627 16.90 10.49 -13.11
N PRO A 628 15.88 10.61 -13.98
CA PRO A 628 16.08 11.08 -15.35
C PRO A 628 16.74 12.46 -15.40
N GLY A 629 17.57 12.72 -16.42
CA GLY A 629 18.30 13.99 -16.55
C GLY A 629 17.41 15.24 -16.55
N PHE A 630 16.27 15.20 -17.25
CA PHE A 630 15.33 16.33 -17.28
C PHE A 630 14.68 16.61 -15.91
N VAL A 631 14.43 15.57 -15.12
CA VAL A 631 13.87 15.69 -13.76
C VAL A 631 14.92 16.30 -12.84
N SER A 632 16.15 15.80 -12.90
CA SER A 632 17.28 16.32 -12.12
C SER A 632 17.53 17.80 -12.41
N GLN A 633 17.52 18.21 -13.69
CA GLN A 633 17.65 19.61 -14.09
C GLN A 633 16.53 20.49 -13.54
N GLN A 634 15.27 20.05 -13.62
CA GLN A 634 14.13 20.82 -13.11
C GLN A 634 14.14 20.94 -11.59
N LEU A 635 14.55 19.90 -10.87
CA LEU A 635 14.76 19.96 -9.42
C LEU A 635 15.87 20.95 -9.06
N ALA A 636 17.01 20.88 -9.74
CA ALA A 636 18.13 21.80 -9.51
C ALA A 636 17.73 23.26 -9.78
N GLN A 637 16.96 23.52 -10.85
CA GLN A 637 16.43 24.85 -11.14
C GLN A 637 15.45 25.33 -10.06
N ALA A 638 14.60 24.45 -9.53
CA ALA A 638 13.66 24.80 -8.47
C ALA A 638 14.39 25.12 -7.15
N GLU A 639 15.41 24.34 -6.80
CA GLU A 639 16.25 24.56 -5.62
C GLU A 639 17.03 25.88 -5.75
N PHE A 640 17.63 26.14 -6.91
CA PHE A 640 18.36 27.39 -7.18
C PHE A 640 17.44 28.61 -7.00
N LYS A 641 16.23 28.57 -7.58
CA LYS A 641 15.23 29.65 -7.42
C LYS A 641 14.85 29.84 -5.96
N MET A 642 14.63 28.77 -5.21
CA MET A 642 14.31 28.84 -3.78
C MET A 642 15.45 29.52 -2.99
N GLN A 643 16.70 29.14 -3.23
CA GLN A 643 17.86 29.77 -2.60
C GLN A 643 17.99 31.25 -2.95
N GLN A 644 17.70 31.63 -4.21
CA GLN A 644 17.71 33.02 -4.64
C GLN A 644 16.64 33.84 -3.92
N THR A 645 15.39 33.35 -3.86
CA THR A 645 14.30 34.02 -3.14
C THR A 645 14.59 34.14 -1.64
N LEU A 646 15.24 33.14 -1.03
CA LEU A 646 15.67 33.21 0.37
C LEU A 646 16.71 34.32 0.58
N LYS A 647 17.71 34.44 -0.31
CA LYS A 647 18.70 35.53 -0.26
C LYS A 647 18.07 36.91 -0.43
N GLU A 648 17.12 37.04 -1.36
CA GLU A 648 16.37 38.29 -1.56
C GLU A 648 15.57 38.67 -0.32
N LYS A 649 14.85 37.72 0.31
CA LYS A 649 14.14 37.96 1.57
C LYS A 649 15.07 38.33 2.72
N GLN A 650 16.22 37.66 2.84
CA GLN A 650 17.23 38.01 3.85
C GLN A 650 17.78 39.42 3.64
N HIS A 651 18.02 39.81 2.38
CA HIS A 651 18.46 41.16 2.06
C HIS A 651 17.40 42.21 2.42
N GLN A 652 16.13 41.95 2.08
CA GLN A 652 15.00 42.82 2.45
C GLN A 652 14.86 42.98 3.97
N LEU A 653 14.97 41.89 4.74
CA LEU A 653 14.93 41.94 6.21
C LEU A 653 16.10 42.77 6.76
N CYS A 654 17.32 42.58 6.27
CA CYS A 654 18.47 43.37 6.69
C CYS A 654 18.31 44.87 6.36
N THR A 655 17.70 45.20 5.22
CA THR A 655 17.41 46.60 4.89
C THR A 655 16.34 47.21 5.80
N LEU A 656 15.30 46.44 6.16
CA LEU A 656 14.26 46.88 7.11
C LEU A 656 14.85 47.09 8.51
N GLU A 657 15.69 46.18 9.00
CA GLU A 657 16.38 46.33 10.29
C GLU A 657 17.27 47.58 10.31
N LYS A 658 18.02 47.82 9.22
CA LYS A 658 18.83 49.04 9.10
C LYS A 658 17.96 50.31 9.12
N GLN A 659 16.82 50.30 8.44
CA GLN A 659 15.88 51.43 8.46
C GLN A 659 15.29 51.64 9.86
N GLU A 660 14.96 50.56 10.59
CA GLU A 660 14.44 50.65 11.95
C GLU A 660 15.50 51.16 12.94
N ILE A 661 16.78 50.79 12.75
CA ILE A 661 17.91 51.33 13.52
C ILE A 661 18.17 52.80 13.20
N ILE A 662 18.01 53.24 11.95
CA ILE A 662 18.15 54.66 11.57
C ILE A 662 16.98 55.50 12.10
N PHE A 663 15.79 54.91 12.25
CA PHE A 663 14.58 55.59 12.73
C PHE A 663 14.53 55.73 14.26
N LYS A 664 15.14 54.80 15.02
CA LYS A 664 15.31 54.89 16.48
C LYS A 664 16.48 55.78 16.84
#